data_AF-A0A381S911-F1
#
_entry.id   AF-A0A381S911-F1
#
_cell.length_a   1.000
_cell.length_b   1.000
_cell.length_c   1.000
_cell.angle_alpha   90.00
_cell.angle_beta   90.00
_cell.angle_gamma   90.00
#
_symmetry.space_group_name_H-M   'P 1'
#
loop_
_entity.id
_entity.type
_entity.pdbx_description
1 polymer ?
#
loop_
_entity_poly.entity_id
_entity_poly.type
_entity_poly.pdbx_seq_one_letter_code
_entity_poly.pdbx_strand_id
1 'polypeptide(L)'
;MHRIATKPGDLDSEKKLESVRQSPADILFISTADTELSGLAQVWGKRFGKKAEQTLSLMQAIPLQHPDAAEHYADHVLCEAKLAIFRLHGGYGYFPHLLDEIIHIKSHGAKTRILVLPGTDEWDPELMKFNDYAEPVVRKIFAYFREGGIDNMERAAEAVELLLENKTEGFPEALKIPTFGWLAKKSVEKNNSAAKSEKDTKLIISPTSCQDKEIGRVWITFYRALQQTGDMAVVEALTEALIKHGLEVSGFYAYSLREPEAQQEMLQKAEEEPPDAILTMQSFSIGTGPCGGNIDEREETRISFLERLNCPVIQVPTSTEDREEWLKNPRGLSATNAAMSVVLPETDGRLFSTVVGFKSEETYDPDLQFRSKRLAPDSNQIAHVAELTANWVRLRRTANTEKRVAIILANYPNKDSRLGNGVGLDTPASVIAFLKDLGKRGYSVDNIPENGDELIQILQAGITNDSELSYGKTPDQGISRERLFEMIGELLESSQATLAKQWTHEVADYIPIAGKRFGNIFIGIQPQRGFGLQTQAIYHDPALSPPPEYLAFYQWIQEDFDAHAVIHFGKHGNLEWLPGRSVALGSDDFPQIALKTLPNLYPFIVNDPGEGTQAKRRASAVIVDHLTPPLTRAGLYEELDKAERLLEEHAHCETLYPERAHELEHEIEHLLEHADWSAELPEDEDQLNALSNHLCELKESQIRSGLHIFGQLPQGEKKIDFLLSLLRMPSVDRPGLLQALLGKASDFDLDTLSIRGRDEIEERARQWIKDELAHAKISKSQNSSLSGVEGISEISRWLNVILLPRFMRCAEETRSLALALEGRFVSPGPSGAPTRGRIDVLPTGRNFYSVDPRVIPTQTAWRCGQALAEEL
;
A
#
# COMPACT_ATOMS: atom_id res chain seq x y z
N MET A 1 -22.37 -3.72 0.58
CA MET A 1 -23.49 -2.93 1.15
C MET A 1 -23.84 -3.54 2.51
N HIS A 2 -23.24 -3.05 3.59
CA HIS A 2 -23.71 -3.35 4.94
C HIS A 2 -24.47 -2.14 5.44
N ARG A 3 -25.80 -2.25 5.49
CA ARG A 3 -26.64 -1.36 6.29
C ARG A 3 -26.19 -1.57 7.73
N ILE A 4 -25.57 -0.55 8.30
CA ILE A 4 -25.38 -0.42 9.74
C ILE A 4 -26.76 -0.63 10.36
N ALA A 5 -26.87 -1.54 11.31
CA ALA A 5 -28.09 -1.73 12.08
C ALA A 5 -28.39 -0.41 12.80
N THR A 6 -29.30 0.37 12.23
CA THR A 6 -29.95 1.48 12.90
C THR A 6 -30.64 0.92 14.13
N LYS A 7 -30.38 1.54 15.29
CA LYS A 7 -31.14 1.24 16.51
C LYS A 7 -32.64 1.34 16.16
N PRO A 8 -33.47 0.32 16.48
CA PRO A 8 -34.90 0.41 16.25
C PRO A 8 -35.47 1.41 17.26
N GLY A 9 -35.89 2.59 16.81
CA GLY A 9 -36.62 3.54 17.67
C GLY A 9 -36.52 5.02 17.31
N ASP A 10 -35.48 5.48 16.63
CA ASP A 10 -35.40 6.88 16.22
C ASP A 10 -36.00 7.04 14.82
N LEU A 11 -37.22 7.61 14.77
CA LEU A 11 -37.75 8.20 13.55
C LEU A 11 -36.85 9.39 13.18
N ASP A 12 -36.47 9.49 11.90
CA ASP A 12 -35.65 10.56 11.28
C ASP A 12 -36.15 12.01 11.50
N SER A 13 -37.25 12.20 12.23
CA SER A 13 -37.90 13.48 12.51
C SER A 13 -37.31 14.26 13.69
N GLU A 14 -36.37 13.72 14.48
CA GLU A 14 -35.68 14.46 15.55
C GLU A 14 -34.24 14.83 15.16
N LYS A 15 -34.04 15.40 13.96
CA LYS A 15 -32.84 16.21 13.74
C LYS A 15 -32.92 17.40 14.70
N LYS A 16 -32.00 17.46 15.68
CA LYS A 16 -31.88 18.58 16.62
C LYS A 16 -32.07 19.90 15.86
N LEU A 17 -33.01 20.73 16.33
CA LEU A 17 -33.19 22.10 15.85
C LEU A 17 -31.88 22.86 16.06
N GLU A 18 -31.05 22.96 15.02
CA GLU A 18 -29.92 23.87 15.01
C GLU A 18 -30.49 25.27 14.72
N SER A 19 -30.38 26.19 15.69
CA SER A 19 -30.85 27.56 15.46
C SER A 19 -29.99 28.20 14.37
N VAL A 20 -30.53 28.31 13.16
CA VAL A 20 -29.89 29.02 12.05
C VAL A 20 -29.92 30.51 12.36
N ARG A 21 -28.76 31.10 12.66
CA ARG A 21 -28.62 32.54 12.92
C ARG A 21 -27.70 33.15 11.87
N GLN A 22 -28.27 33.45 10.71
CA GLN A 22 -27.61 34.19 9.63
C GLN A 22 -28.33 35.53 9.45
N SER A 23 -27.58 36.63 9.24
CA SER A 23 -28.19 37.91 8.93
C SER A 23 -28.53 38.03 7.44
N PRO A 24 -29.53 38.86 7.08
CA PRO A 24 -29.84 39.20 5.70
C PRO A 24 -28.64 39.72 4.90
N ALA A 25 -28.62 39.40 3.60
CA ALA A 25 -27.64 39.88 2.63
C ALA A 25 -28.32 40.09 1.26
N ASP A 26 -27.69 40.87 0.38
CA ASP A 26 -28.24 41.13 -0.95
C ASP A 26 -28.30 39.86 -1.82
N ILE A 27 -27.28 39.00 -1.70
CA ILE A 27 -27.16 37.73 -2.41
C ILE A 27 -27.08 36.61 -1.38
N LEU A 28 -27.96 35.62 -1.50
CA LEU A 28 -27.93 34.39 -0.70
C LEU A 28 -27.60 33.20 -1.61
N PHE A 29 -26.59 32.41 -1.24
CA PHE A 29 -26.30 31.15 -1.91
C PHE A 29 -26.42 29.99 -0.93
N ILE A 30 -27.39 29.11 -1.18
CA ILE A 30 -27.72 27.97 -0.33
C ILE A 30 -27.42 26.69 -1.09
N SER A 31 -26.51 25.85 -0.58
CA SER A 31 -26.14 24.59 -1.23
C SER A 31 -26.07 23.43 -0.25
N THR A 32 -26.35 22.22 -0.75
CA THR A 32 -26.11 20.98 0.00
C THR A 32 -24.62 20.59 0.03
N ALA A 33 -23.77 21.17 -0.83
CA ALA A 33 -22.38 20.78 -0.99
C ALA A 33 -21.40 21.82 -0.39
N ASP A 34 -20.74 21.46 0.72
CA ASP A 34 -19.77 22.34 1.41
C ASP A 34 -18.55 22.69 0.54
N THR A 35 -18.17 21.80 -0.37
CA THR A 35 -17.05 22.00 -1.29
C THR A 35 -17.34 23.11 -2.31
N GLU A 36 -18.59 23.21 -2.77
CA GLU A 36 -19.03 24.29 -3.66
C GLU A 36 -19.10 25.63 -2.90
N LEU A 37 -19.70 25.64 -1.70
CA LEU A 37 -19.74 26.83 -0.86
C LEU A 37 -18.33 27.35 -0.55
N SER A 38 -17.39 26.44 -0.32
CA SER A 38 -15.99 26.80 -0.08
C SER A 38 -15.33 27.39 -1.34
N GLY A 39 -15.56 26.82 -2.52
CA GLY A 39 -15.09 27.40 -3.78
C GLY A 39 -15.68 28.80 -4.04
N LEU A 40 -16.98 28.97 -3.79
CA LEU A 40 -17.66 30.27 -3.89
C LEU A 40 -17.10 31.30 -2.91
N ALA A 41 -16.82 30.92 -1.66
CA ALA A 41 -16.19 31.82 -0.70
C ALA A 41 -14.86 32.39 -1.23
N GLN A 42 -14.07 31.60 -1.97
CA GLN A 42 -12.81 32.05 -2.55
C GLN A 42 -12.99 33.04 -3.70
N VAL A 43 -13.89 32.73 -4.62
CA VAL A 43 -14.04 33.44 -5.89
C VAL A 43 -14.97 34.64 -5.70
N TRP A 44 -16.14 34.39 -5.13
CA TRP A 44 -17.19 35.39 -4.92
C TRP A 44 -16.92 36.25 -3.70
N GLY A 45 -16.28 35.72 -2.65
CA GLY A 45 -15.95 36.52 -1.46
C GLY A 45 -15.05 37.72 -1.77
N LYS A 46 -14.12 37.58 -2.73
CA LYS A 46 -13.29 38.70 -3.21
C LYS A 46 -14.09 39.77 -3.97
N ARG A 47 -15.22 39.40 -4.57
CA ARG A 47 -16.04 40.23 -5.45
C ARG A 47 -17.24 40.87 -4.74
N PHE A 48 -17.86 40.17 -3.80
CA PHE A 48 -19.09 40.56 -3.10
C PHE A 48 -18.93 40.68 -1.55
N GLY A 49 -17.72 40.94 -1.06
CA GLY A 49 -17.45 41.17 0.38
C GLY A 49 -17.95 42.54 0.88
N LYS A 50 -17.74 42.89 2.16
CA LYS A 50 -18.29 44.13 2.79
C LYS A 50 -17.92 45.46 2.12
N LYS A 51 -16.86 45.50 1.30
CA LYS A 51 -16.45 46.69 0.53
C LYS A 51 -17.09 46.76 -0.87
N ALA A 52 -17.83 45.74 -1.27
CA ALA A 52 -18.59 45.72 -2.51
C ALA A 52 -19.94 46.42 -2.32
N GLU A 53 -20.54 46.89 -3.42
CA GLU A 53 -21.87 47.52 -3.39
C GLU A 53 -23.00 46.53 -3.02
N GLN A 54 -22.72 45.23 -3.02
CA GLN A 54 -23.66 44.13 -2.81
C GLN A 54 -23.04 43.09 -1.87
N THR A 55 -23.79 42.67 -0.85
CA THR A 55 -23.33 41.69 0.16
C THR A 55 -23.72 40.26 -0.19
N LEU A 56 -22.80 39.30 0.01
CA LEU A 56 -23.02 37.87 -0.17
C LEU A 56 -23.00 37.11 1.15
N SER A 57 -23.98 36.24 1.37
CA SER A 57 -24.00 35.25 2.45
C SER A 57 -24.14 33.84 1.89
N LEU A 58 -23.38 32.89 2.47
CA LEU A 58 -23.36 31.48 2.07
C LEU A 58 -23.96 30.61 3.16
N MET A 59 -24.77 29.60 2.81
CA MET A 59 -25.44 28.75 3.79
C MET A 59 -25.49 27.29 3.35
N GLN A 60 -25.26 26.38 4.30
CA GLN A 60 -25.45 24.95 4.10
C GLN A 60 -26.94 24.61 4.18
N ALA A 61 -27.47 23.86 3.23
CA ALA A 61 -28.91 23.62 3.14
C ALA A 61 -29.45 22.65 4.21
N ILE A 62 -28.61 21.76 4.77
CA ILE A 62 -29.05 20.65 5.65
C ILE A 62 -29.92 21.10 6.84
N PRO A 63 -29.60 22.17 7.59
CA PRO A 63 -30.45 22.64 8.68
C PRO A 63 -31.85 23.07 8.23
N LEU A 64 -32.00 23.51 6.98
CA LEU A 64 -33.28 23.94 6.39
C LEU A 64 -34.19 22.77 5.99
N GLN A 65 -33.80 21.53 6.27
CA GLN A 65 -34.72 20.39 6.18
C GLN A 65 -35.77 20.41 7.30
N HIS A 66 -35.45 21.05 8.43
CA HIS A 66 -36.39 21.17 9.54
C HIS A 66 -37.42 22.27 9.23
N PRO A 67 -38.74 22.01 9.35
CA PRO A 67 -39.78 22.98 9.02
C PRO A 67 -39.61 24.34 9.72
N ASP A 68 -39.47 24.34 11.04
CA ASP A 68 -39.31 25.58 11.82
C ASP A 68 -38.06 26.40 11.42
N ALA A 69 -36.96 25.72 11.04
CA ALA A 69 -35.75 26.39 10.60
C ALA A 69 -35.92 26.99 9.19
N ALA A 70 -36.65 26.29 8.31
CA ALA A 70 -36.98 26.78 6.98
C ALA A 70 -37.93 27.99 7.02
N GLU A 71 -38.99 27.93 7.83
CA GLU A 71 -39.95 29.03 8.04
C GLU A 71 -39.23 30.26 8.61
N HIS A 72 -38.48 30.10 9.70
CA HIS A 72 -37.73 31.20 10.30
C HIS A 72 -36.73 31.83 9.32
N TYR A 73 -36.02 31.00 8.55
CA TYR A 73 -35.07 31.50 7.55
C TYR A 73 -35.78 32.21 6.38
N ALA A 74 -36.95 31.74 5.97
CA ALA A 74 -37.75 32.37 4.93
C ALA A 74 -38.26 33.76 5.33
N ASP A 75 -38.83 33.86 6.53
CA ASP A 75 -39.46 35.07 7.05
C ASP A 75 -38.48 36.16 7.47
N HIS A 76 -37.26 35.80 7.89
CA HIS A 76 -36.30 36.77 8.41
C HIS A 76 -35.07 36.99 7.54
N VAL A 77 -34.73 36.06 6.64
CA VAL A 77 -33.50 36.14 5.85
C VAL A 77 -33.81 36.18 4.35
N LEU A 78 -34.61 35.24 3.83
CA LEU A 78 -34.92 35.18 2.39
C LEU A 78 -35.73 36.38 1.92
N CYS A 79 -36.69 36.87 2.72
CA CYS A 79 -37.58 37.97 2.32
C CYS A 79 -36.86 39.32 2.12
N GLU A 80 -35.69 39.49 2.75
CA GLU A 80 -34.89 40.72 2.69
C GLU A 80 -33.83 40.69 1.58
N ALA A 81 -33.54 39.52 1.00
CA ALA A 81 -32.53 39.39 -0.05
C ALA A 81 -32.98 39.94 -1.41
N LYS A 82 -32.04 40.38 -2.25
CA LYS A 82 -32.33 40.78 -3.64
C LYS A 82 -32.36 39.56 -4.56
N LEU A 83 -31.46 38.59 -4.35
CA LEU A 83 -31.35 37.34 -5.10
C LEU A 83 -31.01 36.19 -4.15
N ALA A 84 -31.75 35.09 -4.24
CA ALA A 84 -31.43 33.83 -3.55
C ALA A 84 -31.26 32.69 -4.57
N ILE A 85 -30.13 32.01 -4.49
CA ILE A 85 -29.75 30.88 -5.34
C ILE A 85 -29.69 29.63 -4.47
N PHE A 86 -30.45 28.61 -4.85
CA PHE A 86 -30.51 27.33 -4.17
C PHE A 86 -29.94 26.26 -5.08
N ARG A 87 -29.00 25.46 -4.58
CA ARG A 87 -28.51 24.26 -5.28
C ARG A 87 -28.66 23.04 -4.39
N LEU A 88 -29.70 22.24 -4.67
CA LEU A 88 -30.20 21.24 -3.74
C LEU A 88 -30.06 19.81 -4.30
N HIS A 89 -29.34 18.94 -3.60
CA HIS A 89 -29.43 17.49 -3.83
C HIS A 89 -30.77 16.94 -3.33
N GLY A 90 -31.41 16.10 -4.15
CA GLY A 90 -32.70 15.47 -3.86
C GLY A 90 -33.94 16.32 -4.16
N GLY A 91 -33.76 17.59 -4.58
CA GLY A 91 -34.83 18.47 -5.05
C GLY A 91 -35.98 18.60 -4.05
N TYR A 92 -37.21 18.61 -4.58
CA TYR A 92 -38.43 18.74 -3.78
C TYR A 92 -38.64 17.59 -2.78
N GLY A 93 -38.20 16.37 -3.11
CA GLY A 93 -38.36 15.22 -2.23
C GLY A 93 -37.60 15.34 -0.90
N TYR A 94 -36.52 16.12 -0.87
CA TYR A 94 -35.68 16.30 0.33
C TYR A 94 -35.90 17.63 1.05
N PHE A 95 -36.42 18.65 0.35
CA PHE A 95 -36.64 20.01 0.88
C PHE A 95 -38.06 20.53 0.59
N PRO A 96 -39.15 19.78 0.89
CA PRO A 96 -40.50 20.19 0.52
C PRO A 96 -40.90 21.49 1.23
N HIS A 97 -40.70 21.57 2.54
CA HIS A 97 -41.08 22.73 3.35
C HIS A 97 -40.35 24.01 2.93
N LEU A 98 -39.03 23.94 2.69
CA LEU A 98 -38.27 25.10 2.23
C LEU A 98 -38.77 25.63 0.88
N LEU A 99 -39.08 24.75 -0.06
CA LEU A 99 -39.56 25.15 -1.39
C LEU A 99 -41.01 25.66 -1.35
N ASP A 100 -41.85 25.11 -0.49
CA ASP A 100 -43.20 25.62 -0.25
C ASP A 100 -43.17 27.02 0.39
N GLU A 101 -42.25 27.25 1.36
CA GLU A 101 -42.07 28.56 1.97
C GLU A 101 -41.59 29.62 0.97
N ILE A 102 -40.80 29.25 -0.03
CA ILE A 102 -40.43 30.16 -1.13
C ILE A 102 -41.67 30.66 -1.88
N ILE A 103 -42.64 29.77 -2.16
CA ILE A 103 -43.91 30.16 -2.79
C ILE A 103 -44.74 31.03 -1.83
N HIS A 104 -44.75 30.67 -0.55
CA HIS A 104 -45.48 31.38 0.49
C HIS A 104 -45.00 32.85 0.62
N ILE A 105 -43.70 33.10 0.79
CA ILE A 105 -43.16 34.47 0.90
C ILE A 105 -43.40 35.29 -0.37
N LYS A 106 -43.38 34.64 -1.55
CA LYS A 106 -43.68 35.26 -2.85
C LYS A 106 -45.13 35.73 -2.92
N SER A 107 -46.07 34.90 -2.48
CA SER A 107 -47.49 35.25 -2.43
C SER A 107 -47.79 36.42 -1.49
N HIS A 108 -46.95 36.62 -0.48
CA HIS A 108 -47.02 37.72 0.49
C HIS A 108 -46.24 38.99 0.07
N GLY A 109 -45.76 39.05 -1.18
CA GLY A 109 -45.19 40.27 -1.77
C GLY A 109 -43.67 40.45 -1.61
N ALA A 110 -42.94 39.38 -1.26
CA ALA A 110 -41.47 39.42 -1.25
C ALA A 110 -40.90 39.78 -2.62
N LYS A 111 -39.93 40.70 -2.65
CA LYS A 111 -39.26 41.17 -3.89
C LYS A 111 -38.02 40.36 -4.25
N THR A 112 -37.65 39.38 -3.43
CA THR A 112 -36.50 38.50 -3.62
C THR A 112 -36.64 37.73 -4.94
N ARG A 113 -35.61 37.76 -5.78
CA ARG A 113 -35.53 36.93 -6.99
C ARG A 113 -34.98 35.55 -6.62
N ILE A 114 -35.58 34.48 -7.12
CA ILE A 114 -35.29 33.10 -6.74
C ILE A 114 -34.78 32.31 -7.93
N LEU A 115 -33.67 31.62 -7.71
CA LEU A 115 -33.12 30.60 -8.59
C LEU A 115 -32.99 29.28 -7.84
N VAL A 116 -33.65 28.22 -8.31
CA VAL A 116 -33.55 26.87 -7.75
C VAL A 116 -32.95 25.95 -8.79
N LEU A 117 -31.77 25.41 -8.49
CA LEU A 117 -30.95 24.60 -9.37
C LEU A 117 -30.84 23.17 -8.81
N PRO A 118 -30.80 22.15 -9.69
CA PRO A 118 -30.46 20.80 -9.28
C PRO A 118 -29.04 20.73 -8.71
N GLY A 119 -28.88 19.96 -7.63
CA GLY A 119 -27.56 19.63 -7.10
C GLY A 119 -26.82 18.58 -7.93
N THR A 120 -27.53 17.74 -8.69
CA THR A 120 -26.97 16.69 -9.55
C THR A 120 -26.55 17.22 -10.92
N ASP A 121 -25.85 16.39 -11.70
CA ASP A 121 -25.48 16.73 -13.09
C ASP A 121 -26.67 16.68 -14.05
N GLU A 122 -27.76 16.05 -13.61
CA GLU A 122 -29.01 15.90 -14.35
C GLU A 122 -29.93 17.11 -14.15
N TRP A 123 -30.61 17.50 -15.23
CA TRP A 123 -31.60 18.57 -15.16
C TRP A 123 -32.90 18.05 -14.55
N ASP A 124 -33.40 18.74 -13.52
CA ASP A 124 -34.69 18.46 -12.90
C ASP A 124 -35.75 19.50 -13.37
N PRO A 125 -36.72 19.10 -14.22
CA PRO A 125 -37.79 19.98 -14.67
C PRO A 125 -38.74 20.41 -13.55
N GLU A 126 -38.85 19.67 -12.45
CA GLU A 126 -39.78 20.00 -11.36
C GLU A 126 -39.37 21.28 -10.63
N LEU A 127 -38.07 21.52 -10.47
CA LEU A 127 -37.53 22.70 -9.81
C LEU A 127 -37.83 24.01 -10.56
N MET A 128 -38.19 23.95 -11.85
CA MET A 128 -38.56 25.13 -12.62
C MET A 128 -39.80 25.85 -12.10
N LYS A 129 -40.70 25.15 -11.39
CA LYS A 129 -41.91 25.75 -10.79
C LYS A 129 -41.59 26.82 -9.74
N PHE A 130 -40.39 26.77 -9.16
CA PHE A 130 -39.94 27.66 -8.08
C PHE A 130 -39.00 28.77 -8.56
N ASN A 131 -38.67 28.82 -9.86
CA ASN A 131 -37.76 29.81 -10.44
C ASN A 131 -38.53 31.02 -10.99
N ASP A 132 -38.01 32.23 -10.77
CA ASP A 132 -38.60 33.46 -11.34
C ASP A 132 -38.15 33.73 -12.79
N TYR A 133 -37.14 33.01 -13.27
CA TYR A 133 -36.52 33.24 -14.58
C TYR A 133 -36.93 32.17 -15.59
N ALA A 134 -36.94 32.54 -16.86
CA ALA A 134 -37.23 31.61 -17.95
C ALA A 134 -36.16 30.50 -18.04
N GLU A 135 -36.57 29.29 -18.44
CA GLU A 135 -35.73 28.10 -18.52
C GLU A 135 -34.36 28.31 -19.20
N PRO A 136 -34.23 29.06 -20.31
CA PRO A 136 -32.91 29.29 -20.93
C PRO A 136 -31.90 29.99 -20.01
N VAL A 137 -32.36 30.91 -19.16
CA VAL A 137 -31.51 31.62 -18.19
C VAL A 137 -31.09 30.67 -17.08
N VAL A 138 -32.04 29.94 -16.50
CA VAL A 138 -31.78 28.98 -15.41
C VAL A 138 -30.83 27.88 -15.88
N ARG A 139 -31.01 27.36 -17.10
CA ARG A 139 -30.10 26.36 -17.70
C ARG A 139 -28.68 26.88 -17.90
N LYS A 140 -28.50 28.16 -18.26
CA LYS A 140 -27.16 28.76 -18.38
C LYS A 140 -26.46 28.85 -17.03
N ILE A 141 -27.17 29.29 -16.00
CA ILE A 141 -26.61 29.36 -14.63
C ILE A 141 -26.29 27.96 -14.12
N PHE A 142 -27.21 27.00 -14.32
CA PHE A 142 -26.99 25.59 -14.02
C PHE A 142 -25.74 25.03 -14.70
N ALA A 143 -25.49 25.40 -15.96
CA ALA A 143 -24.31 24.93 -16.69
C ALA A 143 -22.99 25.37 -16.02
N TYR A 144 -22.88 26.59 -15.47
CA TYR A 144 -21.66 27.00 -14.77
C TYR A 144 -21.37 26.11 -13.55
N PHE A 145 -22.38 25.82 -12.73
CA PHE A 145 -22.23 25.02 -11.51
C PHE A 145 -22.10 23.52 -11.79
N ARG A 146 -22.69 23.03 -12.88
CA ARG A 146 -22.54 21.65 -13.34
C ARG A 146 -21.12 21.37 -13.85
N GLU A 147 -20.60 22.23 -14.73
CA GLU A 147 -19.23 22.08 -15.22
C GLU A 147 -18.22 22.34 -14.08
N GLY A 148 -18.51 23.32 -13.23
CA GLY A 148 -17.67 23.72 -12.10
C GLY A 148 -16.39 24.43 -12.53
N GLY A 149 -15.49 24.65 -11.59
CA GLY A 149 -14.18 25.28 -11.77
C GLY A 149 -14.18 26.78 -11.55
N ILE A 150 -12.99 27.31 -11.25
CA ILE A 150 -12.79 28.73 -10.89
C ILE A 150 -13.30 29.66 -11.99
N ASP A 151 -12.96 29.39 -13.26
CA ASP A 151 -13.38 30.22 -14.40
C ASP A 151 -14.90 30.26 -14.57
N ASN A 152 -15.60 29.13 -14.34
CA ASN A 152 -17.05 29.09 -14.41
C ASN A 152 -17.70 29.74 -13.18
N MET A 153 -17.07 29.66 -12.00
CA MET A 153 -17.53 30.41 -10.83
C MET A 153 -17.38 31.92 -11.05
N GLU A 154 -16.32 32.39 -11.72
CA GLU A 154 -16.16 33.80 -12.11
C GLU A 154 -17.22 34.24 -13.13
N ARG A 155 -17.49 33.42 -14.14
CA ARG A 155 -18.57 33.65 -15.12
C ARG A 155 -19.95 33.63 -14.49
N ALA A 156 -20.17 32.76 -13.50
CA ALA A 156 -21.41 32.74 -12.73
C ALA A 156 -21.56 34.02 -11.90
N ALA A 157 -20.48 34.57 -11.34
CA ALA A 157 -20.51 35.86 -10.66
C ALA A 157 -20.90 37.01 -11.61
N GLU A 158 -20.32 37.04 -12.82
CA GLU A 158 -20.69 38.02 -13.86
C GLU A 158 -22.16 37.90 -14.25
N ALA A 159 -22.66 36.67 -14.41
CA ALA A 159 -24.06 36.42 -14.69
C ALA A 159 -24.97 36.89 -13.54
N VAL A 160 -24.56 36.70 -12.28
CA VAL A 160 -25.31 37.16 -11.11
C VAL A 160 -25.37 38.70 -11.04
N GLU A 161 -24.29 39.41 -11.33
CA GLU A 161 -24.30 40.88 -11.41
C GLU A 161 -25.28 41.39 -12.46
N LEU A 162 -25.27 40.78 -13.67
CA LEU A 162 -26.22 41.10 -14.72
C LEU A 162 -27.67 40.85 -14.29
N LEU A 163 -27.91 39.73 -13.59
CA LEU A 163 -29.24 39.42 -13.05
C LEU A 163 -29.69 40.45 -12.02
N LEU A 164 -28.80 40.93 -11.15
CA LEU A 164 -29.09 41.99 -10.19
C LEU A 164 -29.49 43.30 -10.89
N GLU A 165 -28.86 43.61 -12.03
CA GLU A 165 -29.21 44.73 -12.93
C GLU A 165 -30.46 44.50 -13.80
N ASN A 166 -31.18 43.38 -13.62
CA ASN A 166 -32.33 42.95 -14.45
C ASN A 166 -31.99 42.68 -15.93
N LYS A 167 -30.75 42.32 -16.24
CA LYS A 167 -30.35 41.87 -17.58
C LYS A 167 -30.36 40.34 -17.64
N THR A 168 -31.10 39.80 -18.62
CA THR A 168 -31.25 38.35 -18.84
C THR A 168 -30.54 37.86 -20.12
N GLU A 169 -29.78 38.74 -20.78
CA GLU A 169 -29.05 38.47 -22.02
C GLU A 169 -27.57 38.83 -21.86
N GLY A 170 -26.71 38.23 -22.68
CA GLY A 170 -25.26 38.50 -22.67
C GLY A 170 -24.43 37.64 -21.71
N PHE A 171 -25.00 36.59 -21.13
CA PHE A 171 -24.25 35.67 -20.27
C PHE A 171 -23.14 34.93 -21.03
N PRO A 172 -21.91 34.87 -20.49
CA PRO A 172 -20.81 34.11 -21.11
C PRO A 172 -21.17 32.62 -21.22
N GLU A 173 -20.67 31.91 -22.23
CA GLU A 173 -20.91 30.46 -22.29
C GLU A 173 -20.11 29.73 -21.20
N ALA A 174 -20.66 28.65 -20.63
CA ALA A 174 -19.93 27.85 -19.66
C ALA A 174 -18.76 27.10 -20.32
N LEU A 175 -17.59 27.10 -19.69
CA LEU A 175 -16.47 26.27 -20.11
C LEU A 175 -16.77 24.82 -19.73
N LYS A 176 -16.64 23.90 -20.68
CA LYS A 176 -16.70 22.49 -20.38
C LYS A 176 -15.41 22.07 -19.71
N ILE A 177 -15.50 21.46 -18.53
CA ILE A 177 -14.36 20.82 -17.88
C ILE A 177 -14.43 19.33 -18.22
N PRO A 178 -13.50 18.80 -19.05
CA PRO A 178 -13.47 17.38 -19.39
C PRO A 178 -13.49 16.46 -18.17
N THR A 179 -13.86 15.19 -18.35
CA THR A 179 -13.84 14.18 -17.28
C THR A 179 -12.42 13.85 -16.81
N PHE A 180 -11.43 14.04 -17.68
CA PHE A 180 -10.01 13.97 -17.38
C PHE A 180 -9.21 14.95 -18.25
N GLY A 181 -8.01 15.31 -17.83
CA GLY A 181 -7.13 16.17 -18.62
C GLY A 181 -5.88 16.63 -17.89
N TRP A 182 -4.95 17.19 -18.66
CA TRP A 182 -3.72 17.79 -18.16
C TRP A 182 -3.97 19.25 -17.76
N LEU A 183 -3.39 19.68 -16.64
CA LEU A 183 -3.39 21.09 -16.25
C LEU A 183 -2.57 21.91 -17.27
N ALA A 184 -3.13 23.04 -17.70
CA ALA A 184 -2.40 23.96 -18.57
C ALA A 184 -1.17 24.52 -17.84
N LYS A 185 0.00 24.48 -18.48
CA LYS A 185 1.19 25.18 -17.96
C LYS A 185 0.85 26.66 -17.85
N LYS A 186 0.78 27.21 -16.63
CA LYS A 186 0.74 28.67 -16.42
C LYS A 186 2.06 29.20 -16.98
N SER A 187 2.07 29.69 -18.21
CA SER A 187 3.21 30.43 -18.73
C SER A 187 3.47 31.59 -17.78
N VAL A 188 4.68 31.65 -17.25
CA VAL A 188 5.16 32.79 -16.46
C VAL A 188 5.36 33.96 -17.43
N GLU A 189 4.26 34.50 -17.95
CA GLU A 189 4.18 35.74 -18.70
C GLU A 189 3.33 36.72 -17.91
N LYS A 190 3.80 37.12 -16.74
CA LYS A 190 3.35 38.33 -16.05
C LYS A 190 4.55 39.17 -15.66
N ASN A 191 5.06 39.91 -16.64
CA ASN A 191 5.36 41.34 -16.56
C ASN A 191 6.14 41.75 -17.81
N ASN A 192 5.43 42.12 -18.87
CA ASN A 192 5.83 43.15 -19.83
C ASN A 192 4.69 43.42 -20.83
N SER A 193 3.56 43.92 -20.33
CA SER A 193 2.56 44.59 -21.15
C SER A 193 2.69 46.10 -21.01
N ALA A 194 3.78 46.66 -21.55
CA ALA A 194 3.88 48.08 -21.86
C ALA A 194 4.90 48.32 -22.98
N ALA A 195 4.45 48.19 -24.23
CA ALA A 195 4.72 49.10 -25.36
C ALA A 195 4.57 48.36 -26.70
N LYS A 196 3.54 48.76 -27.47
CA LYS A 196 3.47 48.53 -28.91
C LYS A 196 4.56 49.35 -29.60
N SER A 197 5.33 48.72 -30.49
CA SER A 197 5.79 49.33 -31.74
C SER A 197 6.43 48.26 -32.65
N GLU A 198 5.80 48.00 -33.79
CA GLU A 198 6.44 47.35 -34.93
C GLU A 198 7.53 48.26 -35.52
N LYS A 199 8.75 47.73 -35.66
CA LYS A 199 9.57 47.73 -36.89
C LYS A 199 11.02 47.38 -36.57
N ASP A 200 11.54 46.44 -37.37
CA ASP A 200 12.95 46.23 -37.72
C ASP A 200 13.96 46.12 -36.57
N THR A 201 14.51 44.93 -36.32
CA THR A 201 15.69 44.43 -37.06
C THR A 201 15.96 42.98 -36.65
N LYS A 202 16.29 42.15 -37.65
CA LYS A 202 16.86 40.82 -37.50
C LYS A 202 18.02 40.81 -36.50
N LEU A 203 17.85 40.15 -35.36
CA LEU A 203 18.94 39.55 -34.61
C LEU A 203 18.49 38.14 -34.23
N ILE A 204 18.94 37.21 -35.08
CA ILE A 204 18.89 35.78 -34.87
C ILE A 204 19.69 35.49 -33.60
N ILE A 205 19.00 35.35 -32.48
CA ILE A 205 19.52 34.56 -31.37
C ILE A 205 18.99 33.16 -31.63
N SER A 206 19.78 32.43 -32.42
CA SER A 206 19.76 30.97 -32.46
C SER A 206 19.68 30.42 -31.04
N PRO A 207 18.96 29.31 -30.79
CA PRO A 207 19.01 28.64 -29.50
C PRO A 207 20.45 28.17 -29.27
N THR A 208 21.22 28.96 -28.52
CA THR A 208 22.50 28.51 -27.98
C THR A 208 22.19 27.41 -26.99
N SER A 209 22.23 26.17 -27.50
CA SER A 209 22.81 24.98 -26.89
C SER A 209 23.26 25.14 -25.43
N CYS A 210 22.29 25.28 -24.52
CA CYS A 210 22.46 24.77 -23.17
C CYS A 210 22.24 23.27 -23.30
N GLN A 211 23.32 22.50 -23.21
CA GLN A 211 23.24 21.04 -23.14
C GLN A 211 22.15 20.65 -22.14
N ASP A 212 21.24 19.79 -22.60
CA ASP A 212 20.15 19.20 -21.83
C ASP A 212 20.68 18.66 -20.50
N LYS A 213 20.58 19.45 -19.42
CA LYS A 213 20.46 18.84 -18.11
C LYS A 213 19.11 18.14 -18.14
N GLU A 214 19.17 16.83 -18.23
CA GLU A 214 18.04 15.92 -18.26
C GLU A 214 17.17 16.09 -16.99
N ILE A 215 16.22 17.03 -17.03
CA ILE A 215 15.36 17.39 -15.89
C ILE A 215 14.39 16.23 -15.59
N GLY A 216 14.35 15.79 -14.33
CA GLY A 216 13.42 14.79 -13.78
C GLY A 216 11.96 15.10 -14.08
N ARG A 217 11.18 14.19 -14.67
CA ARG A 217 9.75 14.43 -14.95
C ARG A 217 8.84 13.69 -13.97
N VAL A 218 7.89 14.42 -13.39
CA VAL A 218 6.96 13.89 -12.40
C VAL A 218 5.53 14.24 -12.76
N TRP A 219 4.63 13.27 -12.66
CA TRP A 219 3.20 13.50 -12.85
C TRP A 219 2.47 13.45 -11.52
N ILE A 220 1.54 14.39 -11.29
CA ILE A 220 0.64 14.39 -10.13
C ILE A 220 -0.76 14.08 -10.63
N THR A 221 -1.33 12.94 -10.23
CA THR A 221 -2.72 12.60 -10.55
C THR A 221 -3.64 12.86 -9.37
N PHE A 222 -4.77 13.53 -9.59
CA PHE A 222 -5.73 13.86 -8.53
C PHE A 222 -7.18 13.81 -9.04
N TYR A 223 -8.15 13.92 -8.13
CA TYR A 223 -9.56 13.86 -8.50
C TYR A 223 -10.01 15.12 -9.24
N ARG A 224 -10.79 14.95 -10.31
CA ARG A 224 -11.48 16.04 -11.04
C ARG A 224 -12.25 16.96 -10.10
N ALA A 225 -12.81 16.42 -9.01
CA ALA A 225 -13.53 17.20 -8.02
C ALA A 225 -12.72 18.38 -7.47
N LEU A 226 -11.41 18.22 -7.24
CA LEU A 226 -10.55 19.31 -6.76
C LEU A 226 -10.43 20.44 -7.81
N GLN A 227 -10.32 20.07 -9.09
CA GLN A 227 -10.30 21.03 -10.19
C GLN A 227 -11.66 21.74 -10.34
N GLN A 228 -12.77 21.03 -10.14
CA GLN A 228 -14.12 21.60 -10.22
C GLN A 228 -14.46 22.50 -9.03
N THR A 229 -13.92 22.23 -7.84
CA THR A 229 -14.18 23.07 -6.66
C THR A 229 -13.15 24.20 -6.53
N GLY A 230 -12.02 24.10 -7.23
CA GLY A 230 -10.89 25.01 -7.09
C GLY A 230 -10.05 24.76 -5.83
N ASP A 231 -10.29 23.65 -5.11
CA ASP A 231 -9.54 23.28 -3.89
C ASP A 231 -8.20 22.62 -4.26
N MET A 232 -7.33 23.44 -4.86
CA MET A 232 -6.06 23.01 -5.46
C MET A 232 -4.84 23.26 -4.56
N ALA A 233 -5.04 23.76 -3.33
CA ALA A 233 -3.96 24.20 -2.45
C ALA A 233 -2.89 23.11 -2.19
N VAL A 234 -3.32 21.87 -1.97
CA VAL A 234 -2.39 20.73 -1.78
C VAL A 234 -1.64 20.38 -3.06
N VAL A 235 -2.33 20.41 -4.21
CA VAL A 235 -1.71 20.11 -5.52
C VAL A 235 -0.68 21.19 -5.88
N GLU A 236 -1.00 22.46 -5.64
CA GLU A 236 -0.10 23.59 -5.85
C GLU A 236 1.12 23.50 -4.93
N ALA A 237 0.92 23.23 -3.64
CA ALA A 237 2.02 23.08 -2.68
C ALA A 237 2.95 21.88 -3.02
N LEU A 238 2.39 20.74 -3.45
CA LEU A 238 3.18 19.61 -3.96
C LEU A 238 3.97 19.97 -5.21
N THR A 239 3.33 20.70 -6.14
CA THR A 239 3.96 21.15 -7.38
C THR A 239 5.14 22.08 -7.10
N GLU A 240 4.96 23.07 -6.22
CA GLU A 240 6.01 23.99 -5.79
C GLU A 240 7.17 23.27 -5.10
N ALA A 241 6.87 22.31 -4.20
CA ALA A 241 7.89 21.54 -3.50
C ALA A 241 8.73 20.69 -4.47
N LEU A 242 8.10 20.01 -5.44
CA LEU A 242 8.82 19.23 -6.46
C LEU A 242 9.67 20.11 -7.39
N ILE A 243 9.15 21.27 -7.81
CA ILE A 243 9.91 22.24 -8.62
C ILE A 243 11.14 22.75 -7.86
N LYS A 244 11.05 22.94 -6.53
CA LYS A 244 12.20 23.32 -5.69
C LYS A 244 13.31 22.28 -5.70
N HIS A 245 12.98 21.00 -5.90
CA HIS A 245 13.95 19.91 -6.12
C HIS A 245 14.46 19.80 -7.57
N GLY A 246 14.08 20.74 -8.45
CA GLY A 246 14.53 20.79 -9.84
C GLY A 246 13.80 19.81 -10.76
N LEU A 247 12.57 19.39 -10.40
CA LEU A 247 11.74 18.47 -11.18
C LEU A 247 10.73 19.22 -12.06
N GLU A 248 10.48 18.72 -13.26
CA GLU A 248 9.38 19.15 -14.11
C GLU A 248 8.10 18.42 -13.71
N VAL A 249 7.05 19.19 -13.39
CA VAL A 249 5.79 18.65 -12.86
C VAL A 249 4.66 18.85 -13.86
N SER A 250 3.89 17.79 -14.12
CA SER A 250 2.63 17.85 -14.88
C SER A 250 1.47 17.33 -14.03
N GLY A 251 0.43 18.16 -13.85
CA GLY A 251 -0.79 17.74 -13.15
C GLY A 251 -1.80 17.10 -14.11
N PHE A 252 -2.37 15.98 -13.71
CA PHE A 252 -3.44 15.28 -14.43
C PHE A 252 -4.65 15.07 -13.52
N TYR A 253 -5.79 15.64 -13.89
CA TYR A 253 -7.03 15.40 -13.18
C TYR A 253 -7.85 14.34 -13.92
N ALA A 254 -8.56 13.49 -13.18
CA ALA A 254 -9.53 12.55 -13.73
C ALA A 254 -10.66 12.30 -12.73
N TYR A 255 -11.85 11.95 -13.21
CA TYR A 255 -12.91 11.45 -12.34
C TYR A 255 -12.45 10.16 -11.63
N SER A 256 -11.86 9.24 -12.39
CA SER A 256 -11.22 8.03 -11.87
C SER A 256 -10.15 7.53 -12.81
N LEU A 257 -8.99 7.13 -12.28
CA LEU A 257 -7.98 6.39 -13.05
C LEU A 257 -8.42 4.99 -13.48
N ARG A 258 -9.62 4.53 -13.10
CA ARG A 258 -10.24 3.29 -13.63
C ARG A 258 -10.76 3.46 -15.06
N GLU A 259 -11.01 4.69 -15.49
CA GLU A 259 -11.55 4.97 -16.82
C GLU A 259 -10.49 4.65 -17.89
N PRO A 260 -10.77 3.74 -18.85
CA PRO A 260 -9.81 3.36 -19.89
C PRO A 260 -9.33 4.56 -20.71
N GLU A 261 -10.19 5.54 -20.96
CA GLU A 261 -9.87 6.74 -21.72
C GLU A 261 -8.82 7.60 -20.99
N ALA A 262 -8.95 7.75 -19.67
CA ALA A 262 -7.96 8.45 -18.85
C ALA A 262 -6.61 7.73 -18.83
N GLN A 263 -6.63 6.39 -18.74
CA GLN A 263 -5.41 5.57 -18.83
C GLN A 263 -4.72 5.70 -20.18
N GLN A 264 -5.50 5.69 -21.27
CA GLN A 264 -4.97 5.81 -22.64
C GLN A 264 -4.33 7.18 -22.88
N GLU A 265 -4.93 8.26 -22.40
CA GLU A 265 -4.37 9.62 -22.47
C GLU A 265 -3.00 9.71 -21.76
N MET A 266 -2.88 9.10 -20.57
CA MET A 266 -1.61 9.03 -19.87
C MET A 266 -0.56 8.20 -20.61
N LEU A 267 -0.96 7.07 -21.20
CA LEU A 267 -0.05 6.25 -22.01
C LEU A 267 0.42 7.00 -23.26
N GLN A 268 -0.48 7.71 -23.94
CA GLN A 268 -0.14 8.52 -25.11
C GLN A 268 0.86 9.62 -24.76
N LYS A 269 0.64 10.35 -23.66
CA LYS A 269 1.62 11.35 -23.21
C LYS A 269 2.96 10.71 -22.85
N ALA A 270 2.98 9.49 -22.32
CA ALA A 270 4.22 8.80 -21.97
C ALA A 270 5.07 8.40 -23.18
N GLU A 271 4.48 8.28 -24.38
CA GLU A 271 5.23 8.03 -25.62
C GLU A 271 6.09 9.23 -26.02
N GLU A 272 5.64 10.45 -25.72
CA GLU A 272 6.35 11.70 -26.02
C GLU A 272 7.20 12.17 -24.83
N GLU A 273 6.62 12.17 -23.64
CA GLU A 273 7.17 12.72 -22.41
C GLU A 273 7.04 11.71 -21.25
N PRO A 274 7.82 10.61 -21.24
CA PRO A 274 7.70 9.59 -20.20
C PRO A 274 8.01 10.17 -18.81
N PRO A 275 7.22 9.81 -17.78
CA PRO A 275 7.50 10.20 -16.41
C PRO A 275 8.62 9.35 -15.79
N ASP A 276 9.38 9.97 -14.90
CA ASP A 276 10.33 9.28 -14.02
C ASP A 276 9.65 8.76 -12.75
N ALA A 277 8.61 9.44 -12.27
CA ALA A 277 7.77 9.03 -11.15
C ALA A 277 6.35 9.61 -11.27
N ILE A 278 5.38 8.94 -10.65
CA ILE A 278 3.98 9.39 -10.58
C ILE A 278 3.55 9.49 -9.14
N LEU A 279 3.03 10.64 -8.73
CA LEU A 279 2.35 10.83 -7.44
C LEU A 279 0.85 10.74 -7.68
N THR A 280 0.14 9.96 -6.87
CA THR A 280 -1.32 9.88 -6.95
C THR A 280 -1.99 10.20 -5.63
N MET A 281 -2.90 11.18 -5.71
CA MET A 281 -3.80 11.58 -4.63
C MET A 281 -5.15 10.85 -4.74
N GLN A 282 -5.36 10.05 -5.79
CA GLN A 282 -6.60 9.28 -5.92
C GLN A 282 -6.55 8.07 -5.00
N SER A 283 -7.53 7.99 -4.11
CA SER A 283 -7.78 6.81 -3.28
C SER A 283 -8.40 5.68 -4.11
N PHE A 284 -8.48 4.48 -3.53
CA PHE A 284 -8.95 3.24 -4.16
C PHE A 284 -8.01 2.63 -5.21
N SER A 285 -8.19 1.32 -5.42
CA SER A 285 -7.52 0.56 -6.48
C SER A 285 -8.05 0.93 -7.87
N ILE A 286 -7.18 0.92 -8.89
CA ILE A 286 -7.49 1.09 -10.31
C ILE A 286 -7.90 -0.25 -10.94
N GLY A 287 -7.37 -1.36 -10.42
CA GLY A 287 -7.75 -2.70 -10.85
C GLY A 287 -9.16 -3.12 -10.38
N THR A 288 -9.64 -4.24 -10.92
CA THR A 288 -10.69 -5.02 -10.26
C THR A 288 -10.11 -5.41 -8.90
N GLY A 289 -10.62 -4.80 -7.83
CA GLY A 289 -9.97 -4.80 -6.51
C GLY A 289 -9.63 -6.18 -5.91
N PRO A 290 -9.14 -6.22 -4.67
CA PRO A 290 -8.63 -7.43 -3.99
C PRO A 290 -9.61 -8.62 -3.89
N CYS A 291 -10.88 -8.41 -4.25
CA CYS A 291 -11.95 -9.40 -4.16
C CYS A 291 -12.23 -10.16 -5.46
N GLY A 292 -11.33 -10.12 -6.46
CA GLY A 292 -11.46 -10.96 -7.64
C GLY A 292 -12.81 -10.79 -8.33
N GLY A 293 -13.01 -9.66 -9.02
CA GLY A 293 -13.98 -9.70 -10.11
C GLY A 293 -13.45 -10.75 -11.08
N ASN A 294 -14.12 -11.92 -11.16
CA ASN A 294 -13.76 -13.11 -11.93
C ASN A 294 -12.57 -12.85 -12.85
N ILE A 295 -11.36 -13.08 -12.31
CA ILE A 295 -10.20 -13.21 -13.18
C ILE A 295 -10.49 -14.51 -13.90
N ASP A 296 -11.07 -14.42 -15.08
CA ASP A 296 -10.98 -15.52 -16.03
C ASP A 296 -9.49 -15.88 -16.04
N GLU A 297 -9.12 -17.10 -15.69
CA GLU A 297 -7.71 -17.54 -15.62
C GLU A 297 -6.96 -17.33 -16.96
N ARG A 298 -7.69 -16.96 -18.02
CA ARG A 298 -7.21 -16.56 -19.35
C ARG A 298 -6.76 -15.09 -19.44
N GLU A 299 -7.12 -14.22 -18.49
CA GLU A 299 -6.86 -12.77 -18.47
C GLU A 299 -5.64 -12.34 -17.64
N GLU A 300 -4.85 -13.27 -17.10
CA GLU A 300 -3.58 -12.97 -16.37
C GLU A 300 -2.50 -12.26 -17.22
N THR A 301 -2.76 -12.01 -18.50
CA THR A 301 -1.85 -11.33 -19.44
C THR A 301 -2.12 -9.84 -19.60
N ARG A 302 -3.12 -9.26 -18.92
CA ARG A 302 -3.39 -7.81 -19.02
C ARG A 302 -2.41 -7.03 -18.13
N ILE A 303 -1.23 -6.76 -18.67
CA ILE A 303 -0.24 -5.82 -18.09
C ILE A 303 -0.96 -4.53 -17.72
N SER A 304 -0.91 -4.16 -16.44
CA SER A 304 -1.53 -2.93 -15.93
C SER A 304 -0.98 -1.72 -16.67
N PHE A 305 -1.78 -0.67 -16.90
CA PHE A 305 -1.24 0.54 -17.53
C PHE A 305 -0.08 1.15 -16.70
N LEU A 306 -0.07 0.96 -15.37
CA LEU A 306 1.04 1.35 -14.50
C LEU A 306 2.33 0.57 -14.83
N GLU A 307 2.22 -0.73 -15.10
CA GLU A 307 3.35 -1.56 -15.54
C GLU A 307 3.88 -1.11 -16.91
N ARG A 308 3.01 -0.61 -17.79
CA ARG A 308 3.42 -0.03 -19.08
C ARG A 308 4.16 1.29 -18.92
N LEU A 309 3.70 2.16 -18.00
CA LEU A 309 4.41 3.40 -17.63
C LEU A 309 5.76 3.10 -16.97
N ASN A 310 5.88 1.95 -16.32
CA ASN A 310 7.13 1.36 -15.85
C ASN A 310 7.96 2.32 -14.97
N CYS A 311 7.31 3.08 -14.10
CA CYS A 311 7.94 4.00 -13.13
C CYS A 311 7.34 3.86 -11.73
N PRO A 312 8.00 4.40 -10.69
CA PRO A 312 7.50 4.34 -9.33
C PRO A 312 6.20 5.15 -9.22
N VAL A 313 5.18 4.54 -8.61
CA VAL A 313 3.87 5.16 -8.36
C VAL A 313 3.72 5.35 -6.86
N ILE A 314 3.76 6.60 -6.41
CA ILE A 314 3.77 6.99 -5.00
C ILE A 314 2.36 7.45 -4.61
N GLN A 315 1.76 6.75 -3.65
CA GLN A 315 0.47 7.12 -3.05
C GLN A 315 0.69 8.26 -2.05
N VAL A 316 0.01 9.39 -2.29
CA VAL A 316 0.09 10.62 -1.49
C VAL A 316 -1.31 11.06 -1.07
N PRO A 317 -1.92 10.39 -0.08
CA PRO A 317 -3.31 10.63 0.24
C PRO A 317 -3.52 11.93 1.01
N THR A 318 -4.77 12.37 1.00
CA THR A 318 -5.27 13.47 1.81
C THR A 318 -6.24 12.92 2.85
N SER A 319 -6.17 13.41 4.08
CA SER A 319 -7.04 12.96 5.16
C SER A 319 -8.37 13.71 5.16
N THR A 320 -9.44 12.99 5.49
CA THR A 320 -10.75 13.58 5.79
C THR A 320 -10.84 14.15 7.20
N GLU A 321 -9.88 13.79 8.06
CA GLU A 321 -9.76 14.21 9.47
C GLU A 321 -8.88 15.46 9.55
N ASP A 322 -8.96 16.17 10.67
CA ASP A 322 -8.11 17.32 10.91
C ASP A 322 -6.68 16.91 11.32
N ARG A 323 -5.76 17.88 11.27
CA ARG A 323 -4.35 17.65 11.57
C ARG A 323 -4.10 17.35 13.05
N GLU A 324 -4.87 17.93 13.96
CA GLU A 324 -4.69 17.73 15.40
C GLU A 324 -5.13 16.34 15.84
N GLU A 325 -6.21 15.84 15.26
CA GLU A 325 -6.70 14.46 15.42
C GLU A 325 -5.66 13.46 14.93
N TRP A 326 -5.06 13.69 13.75
CA TRP A 326 -3.97 12.86 13.23
C TRP A 326 -2.75 12.84 14.17
N LEU A 327 -2.33 14.00 14.68
CA LEU A 327 -1.19 14.08 15.60
C LEU A 327 -1.42 13.28 16.89
N LYS A 328 -2.66 13.27 17.40
CA LYS A 328 -3.07 12.55 18.63
C LYS A 328 -3.37 11.06 18.39
N ASN A 329 -3.54 10.64 17.13
CA ASN A 329 -3.91 9.28 16.78
C ASN A 329 -2.66 8.37 16.62
N PRO A 330 -2.40 7.41 17.53
CA PRO A 330 -1.26 6.50 17.41
C PRO A 330 -1.39 5.54 16.21
N ARG A 331 -2.58 5.39 15.61
CA ARG A 331 -2.75 4.64 14.35
C ARG A 331 -2.38 5.48 13.12
N GLY A 332 -2.27 6.80 13.26
CA GLY A 332 -2.15 7.75 12.16
C GLY A 332 -3.49 8.00 11.47
N LEU A 333 -3.99 7.03 10.69
CA LEU A 333 -5.27 7.16 9.97
C LEU A 333 -6.42 6.46 10.69
N SER A 334 -7.65 6.96 10.50
CA SER A 334 -8.85 6.15 10.76
C SER A 334 -8.90 4.88 9.89
N ALA A 335 -9.69 3.89 10.33
CA ALA A 335 -9.86 2.63 9.60
C ALA A 335 -10.36 2.84 8.16
N THR A 336 -11.24 3.83 7.95
CA THR A 336 -11.77 4.18 6.62
C THR A 336 -10.67 4.76 5.73
N ASN A 337 -9.92 5.75 6.23
CA ASN A 337 -8.81 6.35 5.49
C ASN A 337 -7.72 5.33 5.19
N ALA A 338 -7.37 4.48 6.15
CA ALA A 338 -6.40 3.40 5.94
C ALA A 338 -6.86 2.41 4.84
N ALA A 339 -8.11 1.94 4.89
CA ALA A 339 -8.64 1.02 3.89
C ALA A 339 -8.62 1.64 2.48
N MET A 340 -9.10 2.87 2.33
CA MET A 340 -9.27 3.53 1.04
C MET A 340 -7.95 4.03 0.43
N SER A 341 -7.06 4.55 1.26
CA SER A 341 -5.86 5.29 0.82
C SER A 341 -4.55 4.53 1.03
N VAL A 342 -4.58 3.38 1.69
CA VAL A 342 -3.40 2.52 1.91
C VAL A 342 -3.65 1.13 1.35
N VAL A 343 -4.61 0.39 1.93
CA VAL A 343 -4.79 -1.03 1.62
C VAL A 343 -5.20 -1.28 0.18
N LEU A 344 -6.20 -0.56 -0.34
CA LEU A 344 -6.63 -0.74 -1.73
C LEU A 344 -5.56 -0.29 -2.73
N PRO A 345 -4.88 0.85 -2.56
CA PRO A 345 -3.72 1.21 -3.39
C PRO A 345 -2.57 0.19 -3.41
N GLU A 346 -2.33 -0.55 -2.32
CA GLU A 346 -1.30 -1.61 -2.29
C GLU A 346 -1.56 -2.70 -3.34
N THR A 347 -2.82 -2.96 -3.70
CA THR A 347 -3.17 -3.98 -4.71
C THR A 347 -2.79 -3.57 -6.13
N ASP A 348 -2.63 -2.27 -6.37
CA ASP A 348 -2.14 -1.72 -7.63
C ASP A 348 -0.62 -1.61 -7.68
N GLY A 349 0.10 -2.05 -6.63
CA GLY A 349 1.56 -1.97 -6.55
C GLY A 349 2.10 -0.58 -6.22
N ARG A 350 1.24 0.34 -5.74
CA ARG A 350 1.65 1.69 -5.36
C ARG A 350 2.47 1.66 -4.06
N LEU A 351 3.52 2.49 -4.03
CA LEU A 351 4.33 2.73 -2.85
C LEU A 351 3.64 3.75 -1.94
N PHE A 352 3.44 3.42 -0.67
CA PHE A 352 2.84 4.35 0.28
C PHE A 352 3.89 5.31 0.83
N SER A 353 3.59 6.61 0.84
CA SER A 353 4.42 7.64 1.47
C SER A 353 3.82 8.09 2.81
N THR A 354 3.18 9.25 2.84
CA THR A 354 2.48 9.82 4.00
C THR A 354 1.34 10.75 3.55
N VAL A 355 0.58 11.27 4.51
CA VAL A 355 -0.54 12.18 4.30
C VAL A 355 -0.05 13.60 3.96
N VAL A 356 -0.49 14.17 2.84
CA VAL A 356 0.00 15.47 2.34
C VAL A 356 -0.91 16.65 2.67
N GLY A 357 -2.13 16.38 3.10
CA GLY A 357 -3.09 17.42 3.45
C GLY A 357 -4.22 16.91 4.32
N PHE A 358 -4.80 17.81 5.10
CA PHE A 358 -5.84 17.52 6.09
C PHE A 358 -7.06 18.40 5.86
N LYS A 359 -8.22 17.91 6.28
CA LYS A 359 -9.41 18.75 6.29
C LYS A 359 -9.27 19.78 7.40
N SER A 360 -9.25 21.06 7.03
CA SER A 360 -9.19 22.17 7.97
C SER A 360 -10.49 22.95 7.90
N GLU A 361 -11.04 23.26 9.06
CA GLU A 361 -12.07 24.30 9.16
C GLU A 361 -11.36 25.65 9.20
N GLU A 362 -11.64 26.52 8.23
CA GLU A 362 -11.18 27.90 8.28
C GLU A 362 -11.99 28.69 9.32
N THR A 363 -11.39 29.76 9.83
CA THR A 363 -12.07 30.71 10.72
C THR A 363 -13.34 31.23 10.06
N TYR A 364 -14.42 31.32 10.85
CA TYR A 364 -15.69 31.91 10.42
C TYR A 364 -15.45 33.26 9.75
N ASP A 365 -15.84 33.37 8.49
CA ASP A 365 -15.78 34.63 7.76
C ASP A 365 -17.03 35.45 8.14
N PRO A 366 -16.89 36.56 8.89
CA PRO A 366 -18.02 37.38 9.32
C PRO A 366 -18.67 38.16 8.16
N ASP A 367 -18.03 38.25 6.99
CA ASP A 367 -18.57 38.91 5.81
C ASP A 367 -19.46 37.94 5.01
N LEU A 368 -19.07 36.68 4.90
CA LEU A 368 -19.84 35.62 4.21
C LEU A 368 -20.79 34.83 5.12
N GLN A 369 -20.63 35.00 6.44
CA GLN A 369 -21.32 34.26 7.50
C GLN A 369 -21.23 32.74 7.37
N PHE A 370 -20.10 32.26 6.87
CA PHE A 370 -19.87 30.86 6.55
C PHE A 370 -18.53 30.37 7.10
N ARG A 371 -18.49 29.10 7.49
CA ARG A 371 -17.26 28.41 7.87
C ARG A 371 -16.84 27.50 6.72
N SER A 372 -15.79 27.89 6.00
CA SER A 372 -15.26 27.07 4.92
C SER A 372 -14.54 25.84 5.48
N LYS A 373 -14.77 24.67 4.88
CA LYS A 373 -14.00 23.46 5.14
C LYS A 373 -13.18 23.17 3.91
N ARG A 374 -11.86 23.21 4.03
CA ARG A 374 -10.94 23.05 2.89
C ARG A 374 -9.87 22.04 3.17
N LEU A 375 -9.21 21.62 2.11
CA LEU A 375 -8.05 20.77 2.21
C LEU A 375 -6.78 21.63 2.38
N ALA A 376 -6.26 21.66 3.60
CA ALA A 376 -5.05 22.40 3.93
C ALA A 376 -3.80 21.53 3.71
N PRO A 377 -2.75 22.03 3.01
CA PRO A 377 -1.48 21.33 2.86
C PRO A 377 -0.71 21.26 4.18
N ASP A 378 -0.01 20.15 4.42
CA ASP A 378 1.01 20.06 5.48
C ASP A 378 2.41 20.19 4.86
N SER A 379 3.12 21.28 5.19
CA SER A 379 4.41 21.61 4.60
C SER A 379 5.51 20.58 4.89
N ASN A 380 5.50 19.97 6.08
CA ASN A 380 6.55 19.02 6.48
C ASN A 380 6.37 17.70 5.73
N GLN A 381 5.11 17.23 5.64
CA GLN A 381 4.80 16.01 4.92
C GLN A 381 5.01 16.17 3.41
N ILE A 382 4.62 17.33 2.84
CA ILE A 382 4.86 17.65 1.43
C ILE A 382 6.36 17.70 1.12
N ALA A 383 7.18 18.30 1.99
CA ALA A 383 8.63 18.33 1.80
C ALA A 383 9.23 16.92 1.80
N HIS A 384 8.81 16.06 2.73
CA HIS A 384 9.23 14.66 2.78
C HIS A 384 8.87 13.90 1.49
N VAL A 385 7.64 14.06 0.99
CA VAL A 385 7.17 13.42 -0.25
C VAL A 385 7.94 13.94 -1.47
N ALA A 386 8.22 15.24 -1.53
CA ALA A 386 8.96 15.83 -2.63
C ALA A 386 10.41 15.31 -2.69
N GLU A 387 11.08 15.23 -1.54
CA GLU A 387 12.43 14.70 -1.44
C GLU A 387 12.48 13.18 -1.72
N LEU A 388 11.52 12.40 -1.19
CA LEU A 388 11.38 10.97 -1.52
C LEU A 388 11.23 10.76 -3.03
N THR A 389 10.40 11.58 -3.67
CA THR A 389 10.20 11.55 -5.13
C THR A 389 11.50 11.90 -5.85
N ALA A 390 12.20 12.95 -5.42
CA ALA A 390 13.49 13.34 -6.01
C ALA A 390 14.53 12.21 -5.91
N ASN A 391 14.55 11.47 -4.79
CA ASN A 391 15.45 10.33 -4.63
C ASN A 391 15.08 9.14 -5.54
N TRP A 392 13.79 8.87 -5.76
CA TRP A 392 13.36 7.87 -6.75
C TRP A 392 13.74 8.27 -8.18
N VAL A 393 13.57 9.55 -8.53
CA VAL A 393 13.99 10.08 -9.84
C VAL A 393 15.51 10.01 -9.98
N ARG A 394 16.26 10.38 -8.95
CA ARG A 394 17.72 10.23 -8.90
C ARG A 394 18.13 8.78 -9.12
N LEU A 395 17.53 7.83 -8.39
CA LEU A 395 17.80 6.40 -8.55
C LEU A 395 17.56 5.92 -10.00
N ARG A 396 16.45 6.34 -10.62
CA ARG A 396 16.10 5.95 -11.98
C ARG A 396 17.08 6.49 -13.03
N ARG A 397 17.53 7.74 -12.88
CA ARG A 397 18.36 8.43 -13.87
C ARG A 397 19.86 8.16 -13.70
N THR A 398 20.33 7.81 -12.51
CA THR A 398 21.73 7.46 -12.29
C THR A 398 22.10 6.18 -13.06
N ALA A 399 23.21 6.21 -13.80
CA ALA A 399 23.73 5.04 -14.50
C ALA A 399 24.10 3.92 -13.52
N ASN A 400 23.87 2.64 -13.89
CA ASN A 400 24.13 1.50 -12.99
C ASN A 400 25.57 1.47 -12.44
N THR A 401 26.55 1.94 -13.21
CA THR A 401 27.97 2.03 -12.80
C THR A 401 28.20 3.00 -11.63
N GLU A 402 27.39 4.05 -11.52
CA GLU A 402 27.50 5.12 -10.52
C GLU A 402 26.56 4.92 -9.33
N LYS A 403 25.60 4.01 -9.44
CA LYS A 403 24.64 3.70 -8.37
C LYS A 403 25.36 3.12 -7.15
N ARG A 404 25.27 3.85 -6.04
CA ARG A 404 25.65 3.39 -4.69
C ARG A 404 24.47 2.75 -3.98
N VAL A 405 24.61 1.52 -3.50
CA VAL A 405 23.53 0.75 -2.87
C VAL A 405 23.98 0.21 -1.52
N ALA A 406 23.16 0.42 -0.50
CA ALA A 406 23.39 -0.15 0.83
C ALA A 406 22.52 -1.39 1.04
N ILE A 407 23.12 -2.56 1.26
CA ILE A 407 22.45 -3.82 1.59
C ILE A 407 22.56 -4.05 3.09
N ILE A 408 21.45 -4.10 3.80
CA ILE A 408 21.39 -4.17 5.26
C ILE A 408 20.96 -5.56 5.70
N LEU A 409 21.82 -6.20 6.48
CA LEU A 409 21.59 -7.52 7.05
C LEU A 409 21.03 -7.38 8.46
N ALA A 410 19.93 -8.07 8.74
CA ALA A 410 19.37 -8.11 10.09
C ALA A 410 20.30 -8.87 11.04
N ASN A 411 20.44 -8.36 12.27
CA ASN A 411 21.26 -8.98 13.32
C ASN A 411 20.58 -8.85 14.67
N TYR A 412 19.64 -9.77 14.94
CA TYR A 412 18.97 -9.86 16.24
C TYR A 412 18.80 -11.33 16.66
N PRO A 413 19.13 -11.69 17.91
CA PRO A 413 19.95 -10.91 18.87
C PRO A 413 21.34 -10.56 18.32
N ASN A 414 22.00 -9.53 18.89
CA ASN A 414 23.26 -8.96 18.36
C ASN A 414 24.50 -9.81 18.66
N LYS A 415 24.50 -11.04 18.18
CA LYS A 415 25.66 -11.94 18.24
C LYS A 415 26.11 -12.26 16.84
N ASP A 416 27.41 -12.49 16.67
CA ASP A 416 27.98 -12.80 15.35
C ASP A 416 27.44 -14.13 14.78
N SER A 417 26.92 -15.01 15.63
CA SER A 417 26.21 -16.23 15.24
C SER A 417 24.85 -16.00 14.59
N ARG A 418 24.35 -14.75 14.58
CA ARG A 418 23.04 -14.34 14.06
C ARG A 418 23.15 -13.26 12.97
N LEU A 419 24.29 -13.15 12.31
CA LEU A 419 24.47 -12.23 11.18
C LEU A 419 23.65 -12.70 9.98
N GLY A 420 22.84 -11.80 9.40
CA GLY A 420 22.00 -12.13 8.24
C GLY A 420 20.79 -12.98 8.59
N ASN A 421 20.15 -12.73 9.74
CA ASN A 421 18.94 -13.45 10.14
C ASN A 421 17.82 -13.23 9.11
N GLY A 422 17.41 -14.30 8.41
CA GLY A 422 16.39 -14.27 7.38
C GLY A 422 15.46 -15.48 7.50
N VAL A 423 14.17 -15.26 7.70
CA VAL A 423 13.24 -16.39 7.88
C VAL A 423 13.11 -17.19 6.59
N GLY A 424 13.57 -18.45 6.62
CA GLY A 424 13.48 -19.37 5.48
C GLY A 424 14.36 -19.00 4.29
N LEU A 425 15.29 -18.07 4.47
CA LEU A 425 16.19 -17.56 3.45
C LEU A 425 17.65 -17.79 3.87
N ASP A 426 18.48 -18.28 2.97
CA ASP A 426 19.93 -18.25 3.11
C ASP A 426 20.40 -16.86 2.70
N THR A 427 20.36 -15.92 3.66
CA THR A 427 20.65 -14.51 3.41
C THR A 427 22.03 -14.29 2.80
N PRO A 428 23.14 -14.87 3.34
CA PRO A 428 24.47 -14.66 2.77
C PRO A 428 24.57 -15.20 1.34
N ALA A 429 24.11 -16.43 1.07
CA ALA A 429 24.16 -16.98 -0.29
C ALA A 429 23.28 -16.18 -1.27
N SER A 430 22.13 -15.68 -0.79
CA SER A 430 21.21 -14.86 -1.58
C SER A 430 21.81 -13.49 -1.95
N VAL A 431 22.52 -12.85 -1.01
CA VAL A 431 23.25 -11.61 -1.28
C VAL A 431 24.32 -11.85 -2.33
N ILE A 432 25.11 -12.93 -2.22
CA ILE A 432 26.12 -13.26 -3.23
C ILE A 432 25.51 -13.54 -4.60
N ALA A 433 24.40 -14.28 -4.66
CA ALA A 433 23.67 -14.51 -5.91
C ALA A 433 23.22 -13.20 -6.56
N PHE A 434 22.74 -12.26 -5.73
CA PHE A 434 22.33 -10.94 -6.19
C PHE A 434 23.50 -10.05 -6.62
N LEU A 435 24.62 -10.00 -5.89
CA LEU A 435 25.82 -9.26 -6.28
C LEU A 435 26.37 -9.74 -7.63
N LYS A 436 26.38 -11.06 -7.86
CA LYS A 436 26.78 -11.65 -9.15
C LYS A 436 25.84 -11.21 -10.28
N ASP A 437 24.55 -11.03 -10.02
CA ASP A 437 23.59 -10.50 -11.01
C ASP A 437 23.80 -8.99 -11.24
N LEU A 438 24.05 -8.21 -10.20
CA LEU A 438 24.36 -6.77 -10.30
C LEU A 438 25.63 -6.52 -11.13
N GLY A 439 26.69 -7.31 -10.92
CA GLY A 439 27.91 -7.23 -11.72
C GLY A 439 27.66 -7.44 -13.21
N LYS A 440 26.77 -8.39 -13.57
CA LYS A 440 26.37 -8.62 -14.98
C LYS A 440 25.57 -7.46 -15.58
N ARG A 441 24.89 -6.66 -14.73
CA ARG A 441 24.09 -5.49 -15.13
C ARG A 441 24.87 -4.18 -15.13
N GLY A 442 26.19 -4.24 -14.90
CA GLY A 442 27.08 -3.09 -14.97
C GLY A 442 27.15 -2.25 -13.69
N TYR A 443 26.73 -2.78 -12.54
CA TYR A 443 27.01 -2.13 -11.26
C TYR A 443 28.49 -2.29 -10.88
N SER A 444 29.06 -1.27 -10.26
CA SER A 444 30.44 -1.31 -9.75
C SER A 444 30.48 -2.09 -8.43
N VAL A 445 30.82 -3.37 -8.52
CA VAL A 445 30.97 -4.28 -7.39
C VAL A 445 32.38 -4.87 -7.41
N ASP A 446 33.17 -4.57 -6.39
CA ASP A 446 34.55 -5.04 -6.28
C ASP A 446 34.64 -6.29 -5.39
N ASN A 447 35.54 -7.22 -5.71
CA ASN A 447 35.90 -8.37 -4.87
C ASN A 447 34.69 -9.14 -4.32
N ILE A 448 33.76 -9.55 -5.20
CA ILE A 448 32.58 -10.34 -4.80
C ILE A 448 33.05 -11.66 -4.16
N PRO A 449 32.64 -11.98 -2.92
CA PRO A 449 32.98 -13.25 -2.28
C PRO A 449 32.48 -14.46 -3.10
N GLU A 450 33.18 -15.58 -3.00
CA GLU A 450 32.86 -16.80 -3.74
C GLU A 450 31.50 -17.38 -3.30
N ASN A 451 31.26 -17.39 -1.98
CA ASN A 451 30.09 -17.97 -1.33
C ASN A 451 29.66 -17.17 -0.07
N GLY A 452 28.54 -17.60 0.54
CA GLY A 452 27.97 -16.95 1.72
C GLY A 452 28.86 -17.04 2.96
N ASP A 453 29.62 -18.12 3.14
CA ASP A 453 30.50 -18.30 4.29
C ASP A 453 31.67 -17.29 4.26
N GLU A 454 32.27 -17.10 3.09
CA GLU A 454 33.33 -16.10 2.91
C GLU A 454 32.81 -14.68 3.18
N LEU A 455 31.59 -14.36 2.75
CA LEU A 455 30.95 -13.08 3.08
C LEU A 455 30.85 -12.87 4.59
N ILE A 456 30.38 -13.88 5.33
CA ILE A 456 30.26 -13.78 6.80
C ILE A 456 31.64 -13.66 7.45
N GLN A 457 32.65 -14.40 6.99
CA GLN A 457 34.03 -14.30 7.48
C GLN A 457 34.60 -12.88 7.28
N ILE A 458 34.37 -12.28 6.11
CA ILE A 458 34.80 -10.90 5.82
C ILE A 458 34.13 -9.90 6.76
N LEU A 459 32.83 -10.06 7.03
CA LEU A 459 32.11 -9.20 7.97
C LEU A 459 32.60 -9.38 9.42
N GLN A 460 32.81 -10.63 9.85
CA GLN A 460 33.33 -10.97 11.18
C GLN A 460 34.79 -10.52 11.39
N ALA A 461 35.58 -10.34 10.32
CA ALA A 461 36.91 -9.76 10.42
C ALA A 461 36.86 -8.25 10.74
N GLY A 462 35.77 -7.57 10.39
CA GLY A 462 35.52 -6.15 10.67
C GLY A 462 34.78 -5.89 11.99
N ILE A 463 34.28 -4.66 12.13
CA ILE A 463 33.41 -4.26 13.24
C ILE A 463 32.01 -4.84 13.01
N THR A 464 31.49 -5.52 14.03
CA THR A 464 30.12 -6.03 14.11
C THR A 464 29.39 -5.41 15.30
N ASN A 465 28.13 -5.78 15.51
CA ASN A 465 27.38 -5.35 16.70
C ASN A 465 27.75 -6.15 17.97
N ASP A 466 28.54 -7.22 17.86
CA ASP A 466 29.02 -7.98 19.01
C ASP A 466 30.24 -7.28 19.60
N SER A 467 30.04 -6.60 20.73
CA SER A 467 31.07 -5.78 21.37
C SER A 467 32.28 -6.58 21.84
N GLU A 468 32.09 -7.83 22.25
CA GLU A 468 33.17 -8.71 22.71
C GLU A 468 34.09 -9.09 21.55
N LEU A 469 33.49 -9.50 20.42
CA LEU A 469 34.23 -9.91 19.23
C LEU A 469 34.78 -8.74 18.42
N SER A 470 34.22 -7.54 18.60
CA SER A 470 34.71 -6.31 17.96
C SER A 470 35.80 -5.59 18.76
N TYR A 471 36.08 -6.03 19.99
CA TYR A 471 37.08 -5.40 20.83
C TYR A 471 38.48 -5.41 20.19
N GLY A 472 39.12 -4.24 20.11
CA GLY A 472 40.47 -4.07 19.55
C GLY A 472 40.55 -4.05 18.03
N LYS A 473 39.44 -4.19 17.30
CA LYS A 473 39.41 -4.03 15.84
C LYS A 473 39.36 -2.55 15.44
N THR A 474 39.96 -2.23 14.30
CA THR A 474 39.91 -0.89 13.71
C THR A 474 38.69 -0.73 12.82
N PRO A 475 37.85 0.31 13.02
CA PRO A 475 36.70 0.57 12.15
C PRO A 475 37.13 1.05 10.76
N ASP A 476 36.55 0.46 9.72
CA ASP A 476 36.76 0.88 8.33
C ASP A 476 36.03 2.20 8.00
N GLN A 477 34.93 2.47 8.71
CA GLN A 477 34.09 3.64 8.53
C GLN A 477 33.37 3.99 9.84
N GLY A 478 32.86 5.21 9.92
CA GLY A 478 32.23 5.75 11.11
C GLY A 478 31.81 7.20 10.93
N ILE A 479 31.15 7.74 11.94
CA ILE A 479 30.68 9.12 12.01
C ILE A 479 31.14 9.73 13.33
N SER A 480 31.55 10.99 13.30
CA SER A 480 31.95 11.73 14.49
C SER A 480 30.75 12.05 15.38
N ARG A 481 30.97 12.12 16.68
CA ARG A 481 29.96 12.54 17.66
C ARG A 481 29.37 13.90 17.32
N GLU A 482 30.20 14.88 16.95
CA GLU A 482 29.74 16.23 16.61
C GLU A 482 28.68 16.20 15.51
N ARG A 483 28.97 15.47 14.42
CA ARG A 483 28.04 15.30 13.30
C ARG A 483 26.73 14.62 13.69
N LEU A 484 26.78 13.62 14.56
CA LEU A 484 25.57 12.96 15.06
C LEU A 484 24.70 13.92 15.88
N PHE A 485 25.30 14.73 16.75
CA PHE A 485 24.56 15.69 17.57
C PHE A 485 24.08 16.91 16.78
N GLU A 486 24.76 17.31 15.71
CA GLU A 486 24.22 18.28 14.73
C GLU A 486 22.90 17.77 14.15
N MET A 487 22.87 16.52 13.66
CA MET A 487 21.66 15.90 13.11
C MET A 487 20.55 15.77 14.17
N ILE A 488 20.88 15.35 15.40
CA ILE A 488 19.89 15.27 16.49
C ILE A 488 19.32 16.66 16.80
N GLY A 489 20.14 17.71 16.73
CA GLY A 489 19.72 19.10 16.95
C GLY A 489 18.73 19.63 15.91
N GLU A 490 18.67 19.03 14.72
CA GLU A 490 17.71 19.37 13.65
C GLU A 490 16.34 18.67 13.82
N LEU A 491 16.24 17.67 14.69
CA LEU A 491 15.00 16.94 14.94
C LEU A 491 13.95 17.81 15.67
N LEU A 492 12.70 17.37 15.68
CA LEU A 492 11.67 18.01 16.51
C LEU A 492 12.03 17.96 17.99
N GLU A 493 11.66 19.02 18.74
CA GLU A 493 11.93 19.14 20.17
C GLU A 493 11.40 17.95 20.98
N SER A 494 10.25 17.38 20.60
CA SER A 494 9.69 16.17 21.21
C SER A 494 10.59 14.94 21.03
N SER A 495 11.16 14.76 19.83
CA SER A 495 12.08 13.66 19.53
C SER A 495 13.42 13.84 20.25
N GLN A 496 13.94 15.07 20.30
CA GLN A 496 15.15 15.40 21.07
C GLN A 496 14.96 15.13 22.56
N ALA A 497 13.85 15.58 23.15
CA ALA A 497 13.52 15.34 24.55
C ALA A 497 13.36 13.84 24.86
N THR A 498 12.79 13.07 23.93
CA THR A 498 12.65 11.62 24.06
C THR A 498 14.03 10.94 24.08
N LEU A 499 14.90 11.27 23.12
CA LEU A 499 16.26 10.74 23.05
C LEU A 499 17.07 11.11 24.31
N ALA A 500 17.04 12.37 24.74
CA ALA A 500 17.78 12.83 25.93
C ALA A 500 17.28 12.19 27.23
N LYS A 501 15.97 11.90 27.32
CA LYS A 501 15.37 11.23 28.49
C LYS A 501 15.73 9.76 28.53
N GLN A 502 15.62 9.07 27.39
CA GLN A 502 15.84 7.62 27.33
C GLN A 502 17.34 7.31 27.31
N TRP A 503 18.16 8.04 26.57
CA TRP A 503 19.60 7.76 26.40
C TRP A 503 20.47 8.77 27.15
N THR A 504 21.08 8.33 28.24
CA THR A 504 21.96 9.15 29.12
C THR A 504 23.41 8.70 29.11
N HIS A 505 23.73 7.63 28.36
CA HIS A 505 25.10 7.14 28.25
C HIS A 505 25.95 8.11 27.43
N GLU A 506 27.26 8.11 27.70
CA GLU A 506 28.20 8.90 26.92
C GLU A 506 28.44 8.23 25.56
N VAL A 507 28.07 8.92 24.49
CA VAL A 507 28.37 8.52 23.11
C VAL A 507 29.85 8.79 22.83
N ALA A 508 30.55 7.80 22.30
CA ALA A 508 31.96 7.92 21.94
C ALA A 508 32.19 8.99 20.86
N ASP A 509 33.38 9.62 20.85
CA ASP A 509 33.74 10.67 19.89
C ASP A 509 33.69 10.19 18.42
N TYR A 510 33.88 8.89 18.20
CA TYR A 510 33.76 8.26 16.89
C TYR A 510 32.88 7.01 16.99
N ILE A 511 31.75 7.02 16.27
CA ILE A 511 30.80 5.92 16.22
C ILE A 511 31.13 5.05 14.99
N PRO A 512 31.58 3.79 15.18
CA PRO A 512 31.89 2.91 14.06
C PRO A 512 30.62 2.41 13.36
N ILE A 513 30.63 2.34 12.03
CA ILE A 513 29.53 1.80 11.24
C ILE A 513 29.85 0.35 10.83
N ALA A 514 29.11 -0.60 11.40
CA ALA A 514 29.32 -2.03 11.17
C ALA A 514 28.96 -2.46 9.74
N GLY A 515 29.92 -3.05 9.03
CA GLY A 515 29.75 -3.50 7.64
C GLY A 515 31.01 -3.37 6.80
N LYS A 516 30.90 -3.69 5.50
CA LYS A 516 32.01 -3.64 4.55
C LYS A 516 31.57 -3.08 3.19
N ARG A 517 32.47 -2.35 2.53
CA ARG A 517 32.29 -1.81 1.18
C ARG A 517 32.88 -2.74 0.12
N PHE A 518 32.17 -2.91 -0.98
CA PHE A 518 32.51 -3.69 -2.17
C PHE A 518 32.30 -2.81 -3.41
N GLY A 519 33.21 -1.84 -3.61
CA GLY A 519 33.04 -0.78 -4.62
C GLY A 519 31.92 0.18 -4.23
N ASN A 520 30.92 0.32 -5.09
CA ASN A 520 29.73 1.15 -4.84
C ASN A 520 28.64 0.42 -4.02
N ILE A 521 28.89 -0.79 -3.54
CA ILE A 521 27.97 -1.52 -2.67
C ILE A 521 28.48 -1.50 -1.24
N PHE A 522 27.62 -1.17 -0.29
CA PHE A 522 27.90 -1.32 1.14
C PHE A 522 27.05 -2.45 1.71
N ILE A 523 27.65 -3.42 2.38
CA ILE A 523 26.93 -4.47 3.12
C ILE A 523 27.05 -4.12 4.61
N GLY A 524 25.95 -3.61 5.17
CA GLY A 524 25.85 -3.15 6.55
C GLY A 524 25.18 -4.18 7.46
N ILE A 525 25.55 -4.16 8.73
CA ILE A 525 24.93 -4.97 9.78
C ILE A 525 23.99 -4.05 10.55
N GLN A 526 22.68 -4.33 10.53
CA GLN A 526 21.69 -3.45 11.13
C GLN A 526 21.95 -3.31 12.64
N PRO A 527 22.06 -2.08 13.18
CA PRO A 527 22.32 -1.89 14.60
C PRO A 527 21.17 -2.37 15.48
N GLN A 528 21.48 -2.52 16.76
CA GLN A 528 20.50 -2.96 17.74
C GLN A 528 19.45 -1.90 18.06
N ARG A 529 18.22 -2.36 18.32
CA ARG A 529 17.07 -1.52 18.65
C ARG A 529 17.20 -0.74 19.97
N GLY A 530 18.00 -1.25 20.93
CA GLY A 530 18.30 -0.58 22.20
C GLY A 530 18.04 -1.42 23.47
N PHE A 531 17.17 -2.44 23.42
CA PHE A 531 16.81 -3.24 24.61
C PHE A 531 17.98 -4.00 25.26
N GLY A 532 19.02 -4.35 24.50
CA GLY A 532 20.25 -4.93 25.03
C GLY A 532 21.11 -3.95 25.82
N LEU A 533 21.01 -2.65 25.51
CA LEU A 533 21.72 -1.57 26.21
C LEU A 533 20.95 -1.13 27.46
N GLN A 534 19.61 -1.18 27.42
CA GLN A 534 18.72 -0.83 28.52
C GLN A 534 17.80 -2.00 28.89
N THR A 535 18.35 -3.00 29.58
CA THR A 535 17.61 -4.21 29.95
C THR A 535 16.38 -3.93 30.82
N GLN A 536 16.37 -2.85 31.62
CA GLN A 536 15.21 -2.43 32.39
C GLN A 536 14.03 -1.97 31.52
N ALA A 537 14.31 -1.40 30.34
CA ALA A 537 13.27 -0.93 29.42
C ALA A 537 12.41 -2.09 28.88
N ILE A 538 12.93 -3.32 28.87
CA ILE A 538 12.18 -4.53 28.50
C ILE A 538 10.91 -4.67 29.36
N TYR A 539 10.97 -4.28 30.64
CA TYR A 539 9.86 -4.40 31.58
C TYR A 539 8.97 -3.15 31.65
N HIS A 540 9.52 -1.97 31.31
CA HIS A 540 8.91 -0.69 31.67
C HIS A 540 8.63 0.24 30.48
N ASP A 541 9.24 0.02 29.31
CA ASP A 541 9.12 0.93 28.18
C ASP A 541 9.08 0.18 26.83
N PRO A 542 7.89 -0.24 26.36
CA PRO A 542 7.74 -0.84 25.03
C PRO A 542 7.96 0.17 23.88
N ALA A 543 7.98 1.47 24.17
CA ALA A 543 8.14 2.55 23.21
C ALA A 543 9.56 3.15 23.20
N LEU A 544 10.55 2.37 23.64
CA LEU A 544 11.97 2.76 23.66
C LEU A 544 12.43 3.26 22.29
N SER A 545 12.90 4.51 22.18
CA SER A 545 13.50 5.07 20.96
C SER A 545 14.76 4.28 20.54
N PRO A 546 15.16 4.31 19.26
CA PRO A 546 16.48 3.79 18.87
C PRO A 546 17.59 4.58 19.57
N PRO A 547 18.73 3.95 19.93
CA PRO A 547 19.87 4.65 20.48
C PRO A 547 20.49 5.62 19.45
N PRO A 548 21.19 6.69 19.88
CA PRO A 548 21.84 7.63 18.96
C PRO A 548 22.73 6.96 17.90
N GLU A 549 23.44 5.90 18.27
CA GLU A 549 24.31 5.13 17.37
C GLU A 549 23.53 4.42 16.24
N TYR A 550 22.27 4.07 16.48
CA TYR A 550 21.39 3.53 15.44
C TYR A 550 21.07 4.60 14.39
N LEU A 551 20.80 5.84 14.81
CA LEU A 551 20.56 6.95 13.89
C LEU A 551 21.83 7.30 13.12
N ALA A 552 22.98 7.24 13.78
CA ALA A 552 24.31 7.45 13.19
C ALA A 552 24.56 6.52 11.99
N PHE A 553 24.14 5.26 12.09
CA PHE A 553 24.25 4.27 11.02
C PHE A 553 23.49 4.65 9.75
N TYR A 554 22.21 5.00 9.87
CA TYR A 554 21.41 5.38 8.69
C TYR A 554 21.77 6.75 8.15
N GLN A 555 22.19 7.67 9.03
CA GLN A 555 22.71 8.98 8.62
C GLN A 555 23.96 8.82 7.74
N TRP A 556 24.91 7.99 8.16
CA TRP A 556 26.11 7.71 7.38
C TRP A 556 25.78 7.07 6.02
N ILE A 557 24.79 6.17 5.97
CA ILE A 557 24.34 5.57 4.70
C ILE A 557 23.82 6.65 3.74
N GLN A 558 23.09 7.63 4.26
CA GLN A 558 22.43 8.67 3.47
C GLN A 558 23.38 9.78 3.02
N GLU A 559 24.30 10.23 3.87
CA GLU A 559 25.10 11.43 3.60
C GLU A 559 26.56 11.11 3.25
N ASP A 560 27.23 10.26 4.03
CA ASP A 560 28.65 9.95 3.82
C ASP A 560 28.86 8.90 2.72
N PHE A 561 28.08 7.83 2.75
CA PHE A 561 28.05 6.84 1.68
C PHE A 561 27.19 7.32 0.50
N ASP A 562 26.30 8.30 0.72
CA ASP A 562 25.44 8.90 -0.30
C ASP A 562 24.72 7.84 -1.14
N ALA A 563 24.04 6.93 -0.45
CA ALA A 563 23.30 5.83 -1.07
C ALA A 563 22.18 6.36 -1.99
N HIS A 564 22.00 5.70 -3.14
CA HIS A 564 20.85 5.94 -4.02
C HIS A 564 19.64 5.11 -3.59
N ALA A 565 19.87 3.97 -2.94
CA ALA A 565 18.83 3.09 -2.40
C ALA A 565 19.40 2.25 -1.25
N VAL A 566 18.51 1.83 -0.36
CA VAL A 566 18.77 0.80 0.65
C VAL A 566 17.99 -0.47 0.31
N ILE A 567 18.61 -1.62 0.56
CA ILE A 567 17.99 -2.94 0.46
C ILE A 567 18.08 -3.58 1.83
N HIS A 568 16.96 -3.73 2.52
CA HIS A 568 16.93 -4.58 3.70
C HIS A 568 16.74 -6.01 3.23
N PHE A 569 17.72 -6.89 3.45
CA PHE A 569 17.76 -8.19 2.78
C PHE A 569 17.22 -9.29 3.69
N GLY A 570 15.98 -9.71 3.43
CA GLY A 570 15.32 -10.81 4.15
C GLY A 570 14.43 -10.34 5.31
N LYS A 571 13.39 -11.14 5.60
CA LYS A 571 12.51 -10.95 6.75
C LYS A 571 13.28 -11.18 8.06
N HIS A 572 13.28 -10.26 9.02
CA HIS A 572 12.81 -8.86 8.98
C HIS A 572 13.87 -7.98 9.67
N GLY A 573 13.86 -6.70 9.36
CA GLY A 573 14.69 -5.71 10.03
C GLY A 573 13.99 -5.23 11.30
N ASN A 574 14.60 -4.24 11.95
CA ASN A 574 14.03 -3.59 13.14
C ASN A 574 13.62 -2.13 12.91
N LEU A 575 13.79 -1.59 11.68
CA LEU A 575 13.56 -0.18 11.36
C LEU A 575 12.06 0.16 11.29
N GLU A 576 11.29 -0.68 10.60
CA GLU A 576 9.85 -0.55 10.45
C GLU A 576 9.11 -0.73 11.79
N TRP A 577 9.79 -1.26 12.81
CA TRP A 577 9.30 -1.49 14.17
C TRP A 577 9.81 -0.44 15.18
N LEU A 578 10.51 0.61 14.74
CA LEU A 578 10.86 1.75 15.61
C LEU A 578 9.58 2.46 16.08
N PRO A 579 9.57 3.17 17.23
CA PRO A 579 8.36 3.73 17.81
C PRO A 579 7.78 4.83 16.92
N GLY A 580 6.46 4.94 16.92
CA GLY A 580 5.74 5.91 16.10
C GLY A 580 4.39 5.38 15.60
N ARG A 581 3.66 6.20 14.85
CA ARG A 581 2.33 5.90 14.31
C ARG A 581 2.31 4.61 13.47
N SER A 582 1.17 3.90 13.42
CA SER A 582 1.07 2.64 12.67
C SER A 582 1.18 2.81 11.14
N VAL A 583 0.68 3.91 10.59
CA VAL A 583 0.72 4.27 9.17
C VAL A 583 0.61 5.80 9.05
N ALA A 584 0.96 6.36 7.88
CA ALA A 584 0.98 7.81 7.63
C ALA A 584 1.84 8.52 8.68
N LEU A 585 3.13 8.19 8.66
CA LEU A 585 4.11 8.65 9.63
C LEU A 585 4.30 10.17 9.54
N GLY A 586 4.57 10.79 10.69
CA GLY A 586 4.98 12.16 10.83
C GLY A 586 6.49 12.28 11.02
N SER A 587 6.97 13.52 11.01
CA SER A 587 8.41 13.83 11.18
C SER A 587 8.96 13.50 12.57
N ASP A 588 8.10 13.19 13.53
CA ASP A 588 8.41 12.74 14.89
C ASP A 588 8.52 11.21 15.02
N ASP A 589 8.14 10.45 13.99
CA ASP A 589 8.16 8.99 14.01
C ASP A 589 9.56 8.45 13.66
N PHE A 590 10.10 7.58 14.52
CA PHE A 590 11.49 7.12 14.40
C PHE A 590 11.83 6.32 13.12
N PRO A 591 10.93 5.53 12.51
CA PRO A 591 11.22 4.93 11.20
C PRO A 591 11.54 5.99 10.13
N GLN A 592 10.78 7.09 10.12
CA GLN A 592 10.98 8.19 9.20
C GLN A 592 12.21 9.03 9.57
N ILE A 593 12.50 9.23 10.85
CA ILE A 593 13.73 9.91 11.30
C ILE A 593 14.97 9.13 10.87
N ALA A 594 14.97 7.80 11.04
CA ALA A 594 16.12 6.96 10.72
C ALA A 594 16.34 6.85 9.22
N LEU A 595 15.31 6.49 8.44
CA LEU A 595 15.46 6.23 6.99
C LEU A 595 15.36 7.50 6.13
N LYS A 596 14.75 8.57 6.67
CA LYS A 596 14.34 9.77 5.94
C LYS A 596 13.62 9.40 4.64
N THR A 597 14.17 9.79 3.50
CA THR A 597 13.54 9.74 2.17
C THR A 597 14.30 8.82 1.22
N LEU A 598 15.14 7.92 1.74
CA LEU A 598 15.93 6.99 0.93
C LEU A 598 15.02 5.87 0.37
N PRO A 599 15.05 5.60 -0.96
CA PRO A 599 14.31 4.48 -1.56
C PRO A 599 14.67 3.16 -0.90
N ASN A 600 13.65 2.45 -0.40
CA ASN A 600 13.82 1.22 0.37
C ASN A 600 13.23 0.03 -0.38
N LEU A 601 14.08 -0.93 -0.73
CA LEU A 601 13.71 -2.19 -1.37
C LEU A 601 13.84 -3.33 -0.37
N TYR A 602 12.96 -4.31 -0.45
CA TYR A 602 12.88 -5.34 0.58
C TYR A 602 12.56 -6.73 0.01
N PRO A 603 13.59 -7.60 -0.17
CA PRO A 603 13.38 -9.03 -0.33
C PRO A 603 12.65 -9.63 0.87
N PHE A 604 11.45 -10.18 0.67
CA PHE A 604 10.59 -10.63 1.77
C PHE A 604 9.90 -11.96 1.44
N ILE A 605 9.67 -12.82 2.44
CA ILE A 605 9.06 -14.13 2.20
C ILE A 605 7.58 -13.99 1.85
N VAL A 606 7.12 -14.66 0.78
CA VAL A 606 5.76 -14.52 0.23
C VAL A 606 4.64 -14.91 1.21
N ASN A 607 4.93 -15.80 2.17
CA ASN A 607 3.95 -16.32 3.11
C ASN A 607 3.83 -15.53 4.42
N ASP A 608 4.51 -14.39 4.54
CA ASP A 608 4.39 -13.51 5.70
C ASP A 608 3.97 -12.08 5.32
N PRO A 609 2.71 -11.90 4.93
CA PRO A 609 2.22 -10.58 4.53
C PRO A 609 2.10 -9.58 5.67
N GLY A 610 1.93 -10.03 6.91
CA GLY A 610 1.71 -9.15 8.06
C GLY A 610 2.90 -8.21 8.25
N GLU A 611 4.09 -8.78 8.39
CA GLU A 611 5.31 -8.02 8.62
C GLU A 611 5.78 -7.28 7.37
N GLY A 612 5.65 -7.88 6.17
CA GLY A 612 6.00 -7.16 4.94
C GLY A 612 5.11 -5.94 4.70
N THR A 613 3.83 -6.02 5.07
CA THR A 613 2.91 -4.87 5.02
C THR A 613 3.32 -3.77 6.01
N GLN A 614 3.86 -4.13 7.18
CA GLN A 614 4.41 -3.16 8.13
C GLN A 614 5.56 -2.36 7.49
N ALA A 615 6.48 -3.03 6.81
CA ALA A 615 7.58 -2.38 6.10
C ALA A 615 7.08 -1.44 4.99
N LYS A 616 6.06 -1.86 4.21
CA LYS A 616 5.43 -1.00 3.18
C LYS A 616 4.86 0.29 3.77
N ARG A 617 4.20 0.20 4.92
CA ARG A 617 3.43 1.30 5.53
C ARG A 617 4.25 2.24 6.42
N ARG A 618 5.36 1.76 6.99
CA ARG A 618 6.19 2.51 7.94
C ARG A 618 7.60 2.85 7.43
N ALA A 619 8.04 2.24 6.34
CA ALA A 619 9.36 2.50 5.78
C ALA A 619 9.31 2.70 4.26
N SER A 620 8.12 2.97 3.71
CA SER A 620 7.86 3.12 2.27
C SER A 620 8.54 2.05 1.42
N ALA A 621 8.53 0.80 1.90
CA ALA A 621 9.28 -0.28 1.26
C ALA A 621 8.58 -0.76 -0.03
N VAL A 622 9.37 -1.00 -1.08
CA VAL A 622 8.97 -1.82 -2.22
C VAL A 622 9.38 -3.26 -1.92
N ILE A 623 8.39 -4.11 -1.66
CA ILE A 623 8.64 -5.52 -1.44
C ILE A 623 8.99 -6.19 -2.77
N VAL A 624 9.97 -7.09 -2.74
CA VAL A 624 10.22 -8.05 -3.83
C VAL A 624 10.15 -9.43 -3.20
N ASP A 625 9.00 -10.06 -3.32
CA ASP A 625 8.75 -11.29 -2.60
C ASP A 625 9.61 -12.46 -3.10
N HIS A 626 9.84 -13.44 -2.21
CA HIS A 626 10.59 -14.64 -2.55
C HIS A 626 9.88 -15.90 -2.09
N LEU A 627 10.25 -17.00 -2.73
CA LEU A 627 9.70 -18.32 -2.48
C LEU A 627 9.99 -18.78 -1.04
N THR A 628 9.08 -19.59 -0.50
CA THR A 628 9.32 -20.30 0.75
C THR A 628 10.42 -21.35 0.57
N PRO A 629 11.15 -21.73 1.63
CA PRO A 629 12.06 -22.86 1.56
C PRO A 629 11.33 -24.14 1.12
N PRO A 630 12.02 -25.06 0.43
CA PRO A 630 11.41 -26.31 0.00
C PRO A 630 10.94 -27.11 1.22
N LEU A 631 9.68 -27.57 1.18
CA LEU A 631 9.11 -28.45 2.19
C LEU A 631 9.31 -29.91 1.77
N THR A 632 9.49 -30.77 2.77
CA THR A 632 9.48 -32.22 2.63
C THR A 632 8.73 -32.84 3.81
N ARG A 633 8.37 -34.10 3.68
CA ARG A 633 7.79 -34.89 4.76
C ARG A 633 8.86 -35.18 5.83
N ALA A 634 8.52 -35.03 7.10
CA ALA A 634 9.46 -35.22 8.20
C ALA A 634 10.00 -36.65 8.27
N GLY A 635 9.12 -37.65 8.07
CA GLY A 635 9.47 -39.05 8.26
C GLY A 635 9.68 -39.39 9.74
N LEU A 636 10.08 -40.64 10.01
CA LEU A 636 10.47 -41.10 11.34
C LEU A 636 11.95 -41.50 11.36
N TYR A 637 12.58 -41.40 12.53
CA TYR A 637 13.98 -41.75 12.73
C TYR A 637 14.17 -42.43 14.09
N GLU A 638 15.24 -43.23 14.18
CA GLU A 638 15.71 -43.87 15.41
C GLU A 638 14.58 -44.61 16.17
N GLU A 639 14.26 -44.18 17.40
CA GLU A 639 13.28 -44.83 18.26
C GLU A 639 11.84 -44.73 17.73
N LEU A 640 11.51 -43.66 17.00
CA LEU A 640 10.18 -43.48 16.40
C LEU A 640 9.95 -44.45 15.23
N ASP A 641 10.97 -44.66 14.38
CA ASP A 641 10.94 -45.69 13.32
C ASP A 641 10.87 -47.10 13.92
N LYS A 642 11.56 -47.33 15.04
CA LYS A 642 11.45 -48.60 15.77
C LYS A 642 10.04 -48.81 16.32
N ALA A 643 9.43 -47.78 16.93
CA ALA A 643 8.07 -47.85 17.47
C ALA A 643 7.03 -48.13 16.36
N GLU A 644 7.16 -47.51 15.19
CA GLU A 644 6.31 -47.77 14.03
C GLU A 644 6.41 -49.25 13.58
N ARG A 645 7.63 -49.80 13.48
CA ARG A 645 7.82 -51.21 13.10
C ARG A 645 7.20 -52.19 14.10
N LEU A 646 7.31 -51.89 15.40
CA LEU A 646 6.70 -52.72 16.44
C LEU A 646 5.17 -52.68 16.35
N LEU A 647 4.58 -51.51 16.11
CA LEU A 647 3.14 -51.36 15.89
C LEU A 647 2.66 -52.10 14.63
N GLU A 648 3.41 -52.03 13.54
CA GLU A 648 3.07 -52.78 12.31
C GLU A 648 3.16 -54.29 12.51
N GLU A 649 4.18 -54.79 13.22
CA GLU A 649 4.31 -56.21 13.55
C GLU A 649 3.16 -56.65 14.48
N HIS A 650 2.81 -55.82 15.47
CA HIS A 650 1.70 -56.06 16.38
C HIS A 650 0.37 -56.19 15.62
N ALA A 651 0.05 -55.21 14.77
CA ALA A 651 -1.18 -55.22 13.97
C ALA A 651 -1.27 -56.43 13.02
N HIS A 652 -0.13 -56.93 12.52
CA HIS A 652 -0.09 -58.15 11.71
C HIS A 652 -0.34 -59.43 12.55
N CYS A 653 0.21 -59.47 13.77
CA CYS A 653 0.11 -60.60 14.67
C CYS A 653 -1.22 -60.68 15.41
N GLU A 654 -1.94 -59.59 15.62
CA GLU A 654 -3.18 -59.52 16.41
C GLU A 654 -4.21 -60.60 16.01
N THR A 655 -4.40 -60.81 14.70
CA THR A 655 -5.39 -61.78 14.19
C THR A 655 -4.82 -63.20 14.02
N LEU A 656 -3.53 -63.32 13.70
CA LEU A 656 -2.92 -64.60 13.27
C LEU A 656 -2.10 -65.29 14.38
N TYR A 657 -1.50 -64.53 15.29
CA TYR A 657 -0.58 -64.98 16.33
C TYR A 657 -0.72 -64.16 17.64
N PRO A 658 -1.81 -64.36 18.42
CA PRO A 658 -2.11 -63.51 19.59
C PRO A 658 -1.04 -63.51 20.68
N GLU A 659 -0.34 -64.64 20.88
CA GLU A 659 0.75 -64.72 21.87
C GLU A 659 1.92 -63.79 21.50
N ARG A 660 2.25 -63.68 20.21
CA ARG A 660 3.30 -62.76 19.72
C ARG A 660 2.86 -61.30 19.79
N ALA A 661 1.58 -61.02 19.54
CA ALA A 661 1.05 -59.66 19.69
C ALA A 661 1.21 -59.15 21.14
N HIS A 662 0.92 -60.00 22.14
CA HIS A 662 1.11 -59.66 23.55
C HIS A 662 2.59 -59.46 23.94
N GLU A 663 3.53 -60.21 23.33
CA GLU A 663 4.96 -59.95 23.50
C GLU A 663 5.36 -58.58 22.93
N LEU A 664 4.84 -58.22 21.76
CA LEU A 664 5.11 -56.94 21.10
C LEU A 664 4.54 -55.76 21.88
N GLU A 665 3.38 -55.90 22.52
CA GLU A 665 2.85 -54.90 23.45
C GLU A 665 3.85 -54.61 24.58
N HIS A 666 4.45 -55.64 25.19
CA HIS A 666 5.45 -55.45 26.24
C HIS A 666 6.73 -54.79 25.71
N GLU A 667 7.13 -55.11 24.46
CA GLU A 667 8.26 -54.44 23.80
C GLU A 667 7.97 -52.95 23.54
N ILE A 668 6.74 -52.60 23.16
CA ILE A 668 6.28 -51.21 22.96
C ILE A 668 6.22 -50.48 24.30
N GLU A 669 5.61 -51.07 25.33
CA GLU A 669 5.54 -50.49 26.68
C GLU A 669 6.94 -50.19 27.23
N HIS A 670 7.87 -51.14 27.13
CA HIS A 670 9.25 -50.94 27.55
C HIS A 670 9.94 -49.81 26.78
N LEU A 671 9.65 -49.67 25.48
CA LEU A 671 10.17 -48.56 24.67
C LEU A 671 9.61 -47.22 25.19
N LEU A 672 8.31 -47.15 25.46
CA LEU A 672 7.65 -45.93 25.96
C LEU A 672 8.13 -45.53 27.37
N GLU A 673 8.42 -46.49 28.25
CA GLU A 673 8.96 -46.21 29.59
C GLU A 673 10.33 -45.51 29.57
N HIS A 674 11.11 -45.69 28.50
CA HIS A 674 12.47 -45.17 28.39
C HIS A 674 12.59 -44.01 27.38
N ALA A 675 11.54 -43.73 26.62
CA ALA A 675 11.53 -42.68 25.62
C ALA A 675 11.16 -41.32 26.25
N ASP A 676 12.02 -40.32 26.13
CA ASP A 676 11.74 -38.96 26.66
C ASP A 676 10.52 -38.31 26.00
N TRP A 677 10.17 -38.70 24.76
CA TRP A 677 9.03 -38.18 24.01
C TRP A 677 7.71 -38.86 24.35
N SER A 678 7.70 -39.96 25.12
CA SER A 678 6.44 -40.65 25.46
C SER A 678 5.50 -39.79 26.31
N ALA A 679 6.04 -38.80 27.03
CA ALA A 679 5.27 -37.81 27.77
C ALA A 679 4.46 -36.85 26.88
N GLU A 680 4.74 -36.78 25.57
CA GLU A 680 3.99 -35.97 24.60
C GLU A 680 2.76 -36.71 24.04
N LEU A 681 2.60 -38.01 24.34
CA LEU A 681 1.45 -38.79 23.90
C LEU A 681 0.17 -38.32 24.62
N PRO A 682 -0.96 -38.17 23.90
CA PRO A 682 -2.24 -37.83 24.52
C PRO A 682 -2.71 -38.95 25.48
N GLU A 683 -3.42 -38.56 26.54
CA GLU A 683 -4.08 -39.50 27.44
C GLU A 683 -5.28 -40.14 26.70
N ASP A 684 -5.10 -41.37 26.22
CA ASP A 684 -6.13 -42.18 25.54
C ASP A 684 -6.38 -43.48 26.33
N GLU A 685 -7.61 -44.03 26.25
CA GLU A 685 -7.92 -45.36 26.80
C GLU A 685 -7.14 -46.47 26.07
N ASP A 686 -6.74 -46.22 24.82
CA ASP A 686 -5.91 -47.11 24.01
C ASP A 686 -4.55 -46.48 23.67
N GLN A 687 -3.51 -46.89 24.42
CA GLN A 687 -2.15 -46.39 24.26
C GLN A 687 -1.52 -46.73 22.90
N LEU A 688 -1.90 -47.84 22.26
CA LEU A 688 -1.37 -48.21 20.94
C LEU A 688 -1.96 -47.31 19.85
N ASN A 689 -3.25 -46.99 19.95
CA ASN A 689 -3.88 -46.03 19.05
C ASN A 689 -3.33 -44.61 19.23
N ALA A 690 -3.13 -44.16 20.48
CA ALA A 690 -2.48 -42.88 20.76
C ALA A 690 -1.07 -42.80 20.14
N LEU A 691 -0.27 -43.87 20.31
CA LEU A 691 1.06 -43.97 19.72
C LEU A 691 1.00 -43.96 18.19
N SER A 692 0.12 -44.76 17.58
CA SER A 692 -0.06 -44.82 16.13
C SER A 692 -0.43 -43.46 15.54
N ASN A 693 -1.39 -42.75 16.16
CA ASN A 693 -1.81 -41.42 15.71
C ASN A 693 -0.67 -40.40 15.82
N HIS A 694 0.04 -40.37 16.95
CA HIS A 694 1.16 -39.47 17.17
C HIS A 694 2.31 -39.70 16.18
N LEU A 695 2.69 -40.97 15.94
CA LEU A 695 3.70 -41.31 14.95
C LEU A 695 3.27 -40.91 13.54
N CYS A 696 1.99 -41.11 13.19
CA CYS A 696 1.45 -40.70 11.90
C CYS A 696 1.53 -39.18 11.71
N GLU A 697 1.11 -38.39 12.71
CA GLU A 697 1.18 -36.93 12.68
C GLU A 697 2.61 -36.41 12.53
N LEU A 698 3.55 -36.96 13.32
CA LEU A 698 4.96 -36.61 13.22
C LEU A 698 5.52 -36.98 11.84
N LYS A 699 5.24 -38.18 11.36
CA LYS A 699 5.74 -38.67 10.07
C LYS A 699 5.23 -37.83 8.91
N GLU A 700 3.95 -37.44 8.91
CA GLU A 700 3.30 -36.67 7.83
C GLU A 700 3.59 -35.17 7.87
N SER A 701 4.06 -34.66 9.02
CA SER A 701 4.36 -33.24 9.22
C SER A 701 5.29 -32.70 8.14
N GLN A 702 4.95 -31.54 7.57
CA GLN A 702 5.73 -30.88 6.53
C GLN A 702 6.77 -29.96 7.16
N ILE A 703 8.04 -30.30 7.00
CA ILE A 703 9.19 -29.54 7.52
C ILE A 703 10.02 -28.94 6.39
N ARG A 704 10.84 -27.95 6.73
CA ARG A 704 11.74 -27.30 5.76
C ARG A 704 12.94 -28.20 5.49
N SER A 705 13.20 -28.54 4.23
CA SER A 705 14.38 -29.30 3.77
C SER A 705 15.60 -28.41 3.48
N GLY A 706 15.72 -27.30 4.20
CA GLY A 706 16.76 -26.27 4.03
C GLY A 706 16.20 -24.86 3.92
N LEU A 707 16.98 -23.98 3.29
CA LEU A 707 16.67 -22.57 3.08
C LEU A 707 16.50 -22.25 1.59
N HIS A 708 15.70 -21.21 1.30
CA HIS A 708 15.62 -20.65 -0.05
C HIS A 708 16.86 -19.80 -0.36
N ILE A 709 17.33 -19.83 -1.60
CA ILE A 709 18.35 -18.89 -2.09
C ILE A 709 17.65 -18.00 -3.12
N PHE A 710 17.67 -16.69 -2.89
CA PHE A 710 16.96 -15.70 -3.71
C PHE A 710 17.32 -15.84 -5.20
N GLY A 711 16.31 -16.02 -6.05
CA GLY A 711 16.46 -16.25 -7.50
C GLY A 711 16.87 -17.67 -7.90
N GLN A 712 16.89 -18.64 -6.97
CA GLN A 712 17.23 -20.04 -7.27
C GLN A 712 16.08 -20.98 -6.91
N LEU A 713 15.71 -21.83 -7.86
CA LEU A 713 14.70 -22.86 -7.62
C LEU A 713 15.33 -24.09 -6.94
N PRO A 714 14.58 -24.81 -6.09
CA PRO A 714 15.04 -26.10 -5.59
C PRO A 714 15.32 -27.06 -6.76
N GLN A 715 16.32 -27.92 -6.56
CA GLN A 715 16.81 -28.88 -7.55
C GLN A 715 16.73 -30.31 -7.00
N GLY A 716 16.78 -31.31 -7.90
CA GLY A 716 16.76 -32.73 -7.53
C GLY A 716 15.51 -33.11 -6.72
N GLU A 717 15.69 -33.95 -5.70
CA GLU A 717 14.61 -34.42 -4.82
C GLU A 717 13.88 -33.27 -4.12
N LYS A 718 14.57 -32.19 -3.71
CA LYS A 718 13.93 -31.02 -3.08
C LYS A 718 12.90 -30.35 -3.98
N LYS A 719 13.11 -30.38 -5.31
CA LYS A 719 12.13 -29.87 -6.27
C LYS A 719 10.89 -30.73 -6.31
N ILE A 720 11.07 -32.06 -6.28
CA ILE A 720 9.98 -33.03 -6.36
C ILE A 720 9.13 -32.94 -5.10
N ASP A 721 9.75 -32.96 -3.93
CA ASP A 721 9.06 -32.85 -2.64
C ASP A 721 8.32 -31.51 -2.53
N PHE A 722 8.94 -30.41 -2.98
CA PHE A 722 8.26 -29.12 -2.97
C PHE A 722 7.05 -29.09 -3.93
N LEU A 723 7.18 -29.58 -5.16
CA LEU A 723 6.03 -29.68 -6.07
C LEU A 723 4.92 -30.58 -5.52
N LEU A 724 5.28 -31.68 -4.86
CA LEU A 724 4.34 -32.55 -4.18
C LEU A 724 3.57 -31.78 -3.09
N SER A 725 4.26 -30.99 -2.27
CA SER A 725 3.62 -30.15 -1.24
C SER A 725 2.62 -29.14 -1.82
N LEU A 726 2.89 -28.59 -3.02
CA LEU A 726 1.98 -27.67 -3.72
C LEU A 726 0.77 -28.39 -4.33
N LEU A 727 0.94 -29.66 -4.69
CA LEU A 727 -0.09 -30.51 -5.31
C LEU A 727 -0.95 -31.27 -4.27
N ARG A 728 -0.53 -31.31 -3.00
CA ARG A 728 -1.18 -32.09 -1.94
C ARG A 728 -2.57 -31.55 -1.59
N MET A 729 -2.74 -30.23 -1.51
CA MET A 729 -4.02 -29.62 -1.13
C MET A 729 -5.04 -29.67 -2.28
N PRO A 730 -6.26 -30.20 -2.03
CA PRO A 730 -7.39 -30.07 -2.96
C PRO A 730 -7.89 -28.62 -3.02
N SER A 731 -8.58 -28.26 -4.10
CA SER A 731 -9.40 -27.05 -4.20
C SER A 731 -10.85 -27.42 -4.52
N VAL A 732 -11.73 -26.41 -4.60
CA VAL A 732 -13.13 -26.61 -5.00
C VAL A 732 -13.23 -27.27 -6.38
N ASP A 733 -12.30 -26.92 -7.28
CA ASP A 733 -12.34 -27.32 -8.69
C ASP A 733 -11.40 -28.49 -9.02
N ARG A 734 -10.52 -28.91 -8.10
CA ARG A 734 -9.57 -30.01 -8.34
C ARG A 734 -9.26 -30.86 -7.11
N PRO A 735 -9.11 -32.18 -7.22
CA PRO A 735 -8.57 -33.01 -6.15
C PRO A 735 -7.08 -32.70 -5.88
N GLY A 736 -6.59 -33.10 -4.71
CA GLY A 736 -5.15 -33.18 -4.43
C GLY A 736 -4.53 -34.36 -5.19
N LEU A 737 -3.21 -34.32 -5.39
CA LEU A 737 -2.52 -35.37 -6.16
C LEU A 737 -2.68 -36.76 -5.54
N LEU A 738 -2.63 -36.87 -4.20
CA LEU A 738 -2.78 -38.15 -3.53
C LEU A 738 -4.19 -38.73 -3.75
N GLN A 739 -5.24 -37.91 -3.60
CA GLN A 739 -6.63 -38.32 -3.86
C GLN A 739 -6.81 -38.74 -5.33
N ALA A 740 -6.25 -37.99 -6.27
CA ALA A 740 -6.34 -38.30 -7.69
C ALA A 740 -5.66 -39.63 -8.04
N LEU A 741 -4.48 -39.92 -7.48
CA LEU A 741 -3.77 -41.19 -7.68
C LEU A 741 -4.48 -42.40 -7.06
N LEU A 742 -5.32 -42.17 -6.04
CA LEU A 742 -6.20 -43.17 -5.44
C LEU A 742 -7.56 -43.29 -6.17
N GLY A 743 -7.87 -42.39 -7.11
CA GLY A 743 -9.18 -42.30 -7.75
C GLY A 743 -10.30 -41.93 -6.78
N LYS A 744 -9.99 -41.16 -5.74
CA LYS A 744 -10.93 -40.70 -4.69
C LYS A 744 -11.38 -39.26 -4.94
N ALA A 745 -12.50 -38.89 -4.35
CA ALA A 745 -13.02 -37.52 -4.37
C ALA A 745 -12.12 -36.56 -3.55
N SER A 746 -12.29 -35.25 -3.75
CA SER A 746 -11.48 -34.22 -3.10
C SER A 746 -11.67 -34.11 -1.59
N ASP A 747 -12.81 -34.58 -1.08
CA ASP A 747 -13.18 -34.66 0.34
C ASP A 747 -12.77 -35.98 1.01
N PHE A 748 -12.11 -36.89 0.28
CA PHE A 748 -11.61 -38.12 0.87
C PHE A 748 -10.53 -37.81 1.89
N ASP A 749 -10.82 -38.23 3.12
CA ASP A 749 -9.91 -38.14 4.24
C ASP A 749 -8.75 -39.12 4.06
N LEU A 750 -7.57 -38.58 3.77
CA LEU A 750 -6.34 -39.34 3.68
C LEU A 750 -6.00 -39.98 5.02
N ASP A 751 -6.57 -39.50 6.12
CA ASP A 751 -6.28 -40.03 7.43
C ASP A 751 -6.83 -41.43 7.69
N THR A 752 -7.80 -41.84 6.88
CA THR A 752 -8.36 -43.20 6.87
C THR A 752 -7.44 -44.27 6.27
N LEU A 753 -6.30 -43.88 5.66
CA LEU A 753 -5.33 -44.81 5.10
C LEU A 753 -4.38 -45.35 6.19
N SER A 754 -4.03 -46.63 6.09
CA SER A 754 -2.94 -47.19 6.90
C SER A 754 -1.62 -46.49 6.61
N ILE A 755 -0.72 -46.49 7.60
CA ILE A 755 0.63 -45.91 7.51
C ILE A 755 1.33 -46.37 6.21
N ARG A 756 1.40 -47.69 5.99
CA ARG A 756 1.97 -48.27 4.76
C ARG A 756 1.25 -47.80 3.49
N GLY A 757 -0.07 -47.69 3.52
CA GLY A 757 -0.85 -47.19 2.40
C GLY A 757 -0.50 -45.73 2.04
N ARG A 758 -0.21 -44.90 3.06
CA ARG A 758 0.26 -43.52 2.87
C ARG A 758 1.65 -43.45 2.25
N ASP A 759 2.57 -44.29 2.73
CA ASP A 759 3.93 -44.35 2.17
C ASP A 759 3.94 -44.81 0.71
N GLU A 760 3.14 -45.83 0.38
CA GLU A 760 3.01 -46.33 -0.98
C GLU A 760 2.41 -45.27 -1.92
N ILE A 761 1.40 -44.51 -1.48
CA ILE A 761 0.81 -43.46 -2.33
C ILE A 761 1.72 -42.24 -2.47
N GLU A 762 2.49 -41.89 -1.43
CA GLU A 762 3.43 -40.78 -1.48
C GLU A 762 4.60 -41.08 -2.42
N GLU A 763 5.18 -42.27 -2.37
CA GLU A 763 6.24 -42.64 -3.30
C GLU A 763 5.72 -42.74 -4.74
N ARG A 764 4.49 -43.24 -4.94
CA ARG A 764 3.81 -43.18 -6.25
C ARG A 764 3.64 -41.74 -6.73
N ALA A 765 3.33 -40.80 -5.85
CA ALA A 765 3.19 -39.39 -6.19
C ALA A 765 4.53 -38.75 -6.56
N ARG A 766 5.60 -39.06 -5.83
CA ARG A 766 6.98 -38.62 -6.15
C ARG A 766 7.42 -39.16 -7.50
N GLN A 767 7.17 -40.44 -7.79
CA GLN A 767 7.47 -41.05 -9.07
C GLN A 767 6.66 -40.42 -10.20
N TRP A 768 5.36 -40.16 -9.99
CA TRP A 768 4.51 -39.49 -10.97
C TRP A 768 5.04 -38.08 -11.31
N ILE A 769 5.47 -37.29 -10.33
CA ILE A 769 6.08 -35.97 -10.57
C ILE A 769 7.40 -36.11 -11.34
N LYS A 770 8.24 -37.09 -11.00
CA LYS A 770 9.49 -37.38 -11.74
C LYS A 770 9.20 -37.67 -13.21
N ASP A 771 8.21 -38.50 -13.48
CA ASP A 771 7.81 -38.88 -14.84
C ASP A 771 7.24 -37.68 -15.60
N GLU A 772 6.35 -36.89 -15.00
CA GLU A 772 5.79 -35.66 -15.60
C GLU A 772 6.88 -34.63 -15.94
N LEU A 773 7.84 -34.40 -15.03
CA LEU A 773 8.97 -33.50 -15.28
C LEU A 773 9.90 -34.01 -16.39
N ALA A 774 10.03 -35.33 -16.56
CA ALA A 774 10.77 -35.94 -17.66
C ALA A 774 9.99 -35.84 -18.99
N HIS A 775 8.68 -36.10 -18.98
CA HIS A 775 7.80 -35.99 -20.14
C HIS A 775 7.67 -34.56 -20.63
N ALA A 776 7.62 -33.54 -19.76
CA ALA A 776 7.63 -32.13 -20.14
C ALA A 776 8.89 -31.74 -20.96
N LYS A 777 10.02 -32.43 -20.75
CA LYS A 777 11.24 -32.24 -21.58
C LYS A 777 11.12 -32.89 -22.96
N ILE A 778 10.34 -33.96 -23.09
CA ILE A 778 10.19 -34.77 -24.32
C ILE A 778 9.00 -34.30 -25.18
N SER A 779 7.92 -33.82 -24.56
CA SER A 779 6.63 -33.39 -25.15
C SER A 779 6.73 -32.12 -26.02
N LYS A 780 7.86 -31.39 -26.01
CA LYS A 780 8.17 -30.44 -27.09
C LYS A 780 8.28 -31.12 -28.48
N SER A 781 8.27 -32.45 -28.55
CA SER A 781 8.41 -33.21 -29.80
C SER A 781 7.25 -34.14 -30.19
N GLN A 782 6.44 -34.71 -29.28
CA GLN A 782 5.23 -35.47 -29.64
C GLN A 782 4.21 -35.52 -28.49
N ASN A 783 2.93 -35.27 -28.80
CA ASN A 783 1.79 -35.50 -27.93
C ASN A 783 1.50 -37.02 -27.85
N SER A 784 1.72 -37.65 -26.71
CA SER A 784 1.19 -38.99 -26.42
C SER A 784 0.27 -38.93 -25.20
N SER A 785 -0.98 -39.34 -25.43
CA SER A 785 -2.04 -39.50 -24.44
C SER A 785 -1.71 -40.61 -23.43
N LEU A 786 -1.55 -40.25 -22.16
CA LEU A 786 -1.61 -41.22 -21.06
C LEU A 786 -3.07 -41.41 -20.66
N SER A 787 -3.57 -42.62 -20.89
CA SER A 787 -4.83 -43.15 -20.40
C SER A 787 -4.81 -43.25 -18.87
N GLY A 788 -5.69 -42.53 -18.19
CA GLY A 788 -5.83 -42.61 -16.73
C GLY A 788 -6.95 -41.71 -16.21
N VAL A 789 -7.53 -42.11 -15.07
CA VAL A 789 -8.61 -41.47 -14.28
C VAL A 789 -8.71 -39.95 -14.49
N GLU A 790 -9.91 -39.44 -14.74
CA GLU A 790 -10.20 -38.04 -15.12
C GLU A 790 -9.44 -36.99 -14.28
N GLY A 791 -9.34 -37.19 -12.96
CA GLY A 791 -8.62 -36.31 -12.05
C GLY A 791 -7.09 -36.23 -12.25
N ILE A 792 -6.42 -37.31 -12.70
CA ILE A 792 -4.95 -37.28 -12.94
C ILE A 792 -4.64 -36.47 -14.19
N SER A 793 -5.46 -36.62 -15.25
CA SER A 793 -5.33 -35.84 -16.49
C SER A 793 -5.51 -34.34 -16.20
N GLU A 794 -6.47 -34.00 -15.34
CA GLU A 794 -6.68 -32.63 -14.89
C GLU A 794 -5.48 -32.06 -14.12
N ILE A 795 -4.95 -32.81 -13.15
CA ILE A 795 -3.76 -32.38 -12.40
C ILE A 795 -2.53 -32.26 -13.31
N SER A 796 -2.32 -33.18 -14.26
CA SER A 796 -1.22 -33.08 -15.24
C SER A 796 -1.34 -31.81 -16.09
N ARG A 797 -2.54 -31.51 -16.60
CA ARG A 797 -2.81 -30.28 -17.36
C ARG A 797 -2.55 -29.05 -16.50
N TRP A 798 -3.06 -29.02 -15.27
CA TRP A 798 -2.90 -27.90 -14.35
C TRP A 798 -1.43 -27.69 -13.95
N LEU A 799 -0.70 -28.77 -13.67
CA LEU A 799 0.74 -28.74 -13.38
C LEU A 799 1.52 -28.10 -14.52
N ASN A 800 1.28 -28.53 -15.76
CA ASN A 800 2.04 -28.09 -16.93
C ASN A 800 1.64 -26.69 -17.44
N VAL A 801 0.37 -26.32 -17.35
CA VAL A 801 -0.15 -25.04 -17.88
C VAL A 801 -0.06 -23.90 -16.86
N ILE A 802 -0.24 -24.19 -15.56
CA ILE A 802 -0.36 -23.17 -14.51
C ILE A 802 0.81 -23.22 -13.54
N LEU A 803 1.00 -24.35 -12.85
CA LEU A 803 1.95 -24.41 -11.74
C LEU A 803 3.41 -24.30 -12.18
N LEU A 804 3.86 -25.14 -13.12
CA LEU A 804 5.26 -25.13 -13.57
C LEU A 804 5.68 -23.80 -14.19
N PRO A 805 4.90 -23.15 -15.08
CA PRO A 805 5.28 -21.83 -15.60
C PRO A 805 5.44 -20.77 -14.50
N ARG A 806 4.53 -20.71 -13.52
CA ARG A 806 4.64 -19.78 -12.38
C ARG A 806 5.83 -20.11 -11.49
N PHE A 807 6.02 -21.40 -11.17
CA PHE A 807 7.15 -21.87 -10.38
C PHE A 807 8.49 -21.54 -11.05
N MET A 808 8.63 -21.77 -12.35
CA MET A 808 9.86 -21.48 -13.08
C MET A 808 10.20 -19.97 -13.11
N ARG A 809 9.19 -19.10 -13.12
CA ARG A 809 9.35 -17.65 -13.04
C ARG A 809 9.84 -17.16 -11.66
N CYS A 810 9.75 -17.98 -10.61
CA CYS A 810 10.34 -17.64 -9.31
C CYS A 810 11.88 -17.55 -9.36
N ALA A 811 12.52 -18.06 -10.42
CA ALA A 811 13.95 -17.82 -10.68
C ALA A 811 14.26 -16.36 -11.05
N GLU A 812 13.25 -15.53 -11.34
CA GLU A 812 13.40 -14.12 -11.73
C GLU A 812 13.42 -13.14 -10.54
N GLU A 813 13.42 -13.62 -9.29
CA GLU A 813 13.43 -12.76 -8.08
C GLU A 813 14.56 -11.72 -8.08
N THR A 814 15.80 -12.13 -8.42
CA THR A 814 16.96 -11.22 -8.53
C THR A 814 16.76 -10.17 -9.61
N ARG A 815 16.11 -10.55 -10.73
CA ARG A 815 15.76 -9.63 -11.81
C ARG A 815 14.75 -8.61 -11.35
N SER A 816 13.70 -9.00 -10.63
CA SER A 816 12.72 -8.06 -10.10
C SER A 816 13.34 -7.05 -9.14
N LEU A 817 14.23 -7.49 -8.25
CA LEU A 817 14.96 -6.60 -7.34
C LEU A 817 15.88 -5.63 -8.09
N ALA A 818 16.57 -6.11 -9.13
CA ALA A 818 17.39 -5.25 -9.98
C ALA A 818 16.56 -4.23 -10.77
N LEU A 819 15.38 -4.60 -11.28
CA LEU A 819 14.46 -3.66 -11.92
C LEU A 819 13.98 -2.57 -10.94
N ALA A 820 13.72 -2.95 -9.69
CA ALA A 820 13.38 -1.98 -8.65
C ALA A 820 14.52 -0.99 -8.37
N LEU A 821 15.78 -1.46 -8.35
CA LEU A 821 16.98 -0.60 -8.26
C LEU A 821 17.19 0.30 -9.48
N GLU A 822 16.62 -0.05 -10.63
CA GLU A 822 16.59 0.81 -11.81
C GLU A 822 15.47 1.86 -11.73
N GLY A 823 14.75 1.96 -10.60
CA GLY A 823 13.62 2.86 -10.43
C GLY A 823 12.45 2.51 -11.34
N ARG A 824 12.23 1.21 -11.61
CA ARG A 824 11.10 0.71 -12.40
C ARG A 824 9.97 0.22 -11.52
N PHE A 825 8.80 0.06 -12.14
CA PHE A 825 7.62 -0.49 -11.47
C PHE A 825 7.80 -1.98 -11.18
N VAL A 826 7.49 -2.40 -9.95
CA VAL A 826 7.46 -3.83 -9.57
C VAL A 826 6.01 -4.29 -9.51
N SER A 827 5.67 -5.26 -10.34
CA SER A 827 4.32 -5.83 -10.44
C SER A 827 3.76 -6.25 -9.07
N PRO A 828 2.52 -5.87 -8.72
CA PRO A 828 1.88 -6.36 -7.51
C PRO A 828 1.47 -7.83 -7.62
N GLY A 829 1.29 -8.49 -6.49
CA GLY A 829 0.81 -9.88 -6.40
C GLY A 829 0.14 -10.18 -5.06
N PRO A 830 -0.72 -11.20 -4.98
CA PRO A 830 -1.21 -11.65 -3.69
C PRO A 830 -0.09 -12.32 -2.89
N SER A 831 -0.25 -12.34 -1.57
CA SER A 831 0.65 -13.00 -0.62
C SER A 831 -0.04 -14.16 0.09
N GLY A 832 0.75 -15.06 0.67
CA GLY A 832 0.26 -16.23 1.39
C GLY A 832 1.13 -17.47 1.23
N ALA A 833 0.77 -18.55 1.93
CA ALA A 833 1.46 -19.83 1.84
C ALA A 833 1.04 -20.58 0.57
N PRO A 834 1.93 -20.79 -0.42
CA PRO A 834 1.57 -21.48 -1.67
C PRO A 834 1.14 -22.93 -1.41
N THR A 835 1.66 -23.56 -0.35
CA THR A 835 1.34 -24.92 0.09
C THR A 835 -0.04 -25.06 0.75
N ARG A 836 -0.71 -23.94 1.08
CA ARG A 836 -2.10 -23.93 1.57
C ARG A 836 -3.11 -23.67 0.44
N GLY A 837 -2.81 -24.16 -0.76
CA GLY A 837 -3.68 -24.04 -1.94
C GLY A 837 -3.67 -22.67 -2.63
N ARG A 838 -2.81 -21.73 -2.17
CA ARG A 838 -2.72 -20.36 -2.72
C ARG A 838 -1.68 -20.25 -3.83
N ILE A 839 -1.93 -20.91 -4.95
CA ILE A 839 -1.00 -20.96 -6.10
C ILE A 839 -1.01 -19.63 -6.90
N ASP A 840 -2.01 -18.77 -6.66
CA ASP A 840 -2.10 -17.38 -7.12
C ASP A 840 -0.95 -16.50 -6.61
N VAL A 841 -0.29 -16.87 -5.50
CA VAL A 841 0.88 -16.16 -4.96
C VAL A 841 2.15 -16.41 -5.78
N LEU A 842 2.15 -17.40 -6.67
CA LEU A 842 3.22 -17.60 -7.64
C LEU A 842 2.91 -16.88 -8.96
N PRO A 843 3.91 -16.35 -9.68
CA PRO A 843 5.34 -16.34 -9.34
C PRO A 843 5.68 -15.36 -8.22
N THR A 844 6.80 -15.60 -7.55
CA THR A 844 7.46 -14.61 -6.68
C THR A 844 8.29 -13.61 -7.50
N GLY A 845 8.91 -12.65 -6.84
CA GLY A 845 9.52 -11.47 -7.45
C GLY A 845 8.52 -10.31 -7.64
N ARG A 846 7.48 -10.24 -6.82
CA ARG A 846 6.39 -9.25 -6.90
C ARG A 846 6.32 -8.36 -5.65
N ASN A 847 5.72 -7.19 -5.80
CA ASN A 847 5.42 -6.28 -4.70
C ASN A 847 4.10 -6.66 -4.06
N PHE A 848 4.11 -7.68 -3.19
CA PHE A 848 2.87 -8.27 -2.73
C PHE A 848 1.96 -7.27 -1.99
N TYR A 849 0.66 -7.55 -1.98
CA TYR A 849 -0.32 -6.94 -1.09
C TYR A 849 -0.90 -8.00 -0.15
N SER A 850 -1.56 -7.55 0.92
CA SER A 850 -2.20 -8.44 1.90
C SER A 850 -3.63 -8.79 1.48
N VAL A 851 -4.63 -8.34 2.22
CA VAL A 851 -6.06 -8.61 1.97
C VAL A 851 -6.88 -7.35 2.25
N ASP A 852 -8.06 -7.25 1.65
CA ASP A 852 -9.02 -6.21 2.04
C ASP A 852 -9.58 -6.55 3.44
N PRO A 853 -9.33 -5.72 4.47
CA PRO A 853 -9.79 -6.00 5.83
C PRO A 853 -11.32 -5.98 5.94
N ARG A 854 -12.04 -5.48 4.92
CA ARG A 854 -13.51 -5.41 4.90
C ARG A 854 -14.17 -6.73 4.50
N VAL A 855 -13.42 -7.69 3.97
CA VAL A 855 -13.95 -8.97 3.47
C VAL A 855 -13.49 -10.18 4.26
N ILE A 856 -12.84 -9.96 5.40
CA ILE A 856 -12.44 -11.01 6.34
C ILE A 856 -13.40 -11.04 7.55
N PRO A 857 -13.72 -12.23 8.11
CA PRO A 857 -13.37 -13.56 7.59
C PRO A 857 -14.17 -13.91 6.33
N THR A 858 -13.58 -14.72 5.44
CA THR A 858 -14.31 -15.33 4.32
C THR A 858 -15.23 -16.45 4.82
N GLN A 859 -16.20 -16.89 4.01
CA GLN A 859 -17.08 -18.01 4.37
C GLN A 859 -16.30 -19.30 4.68
N THR A 860 -15.21 -19.55 3.94
CA THR A 860 -14.31 -20.69 4.18
C THR A 860 -13.57 -20.52 5.51
N ALA A 861 -13.01 -19.34 5.78
CA ALA A 861 -12.34 -19.06 7.05
C ALA A 861 -13.30 -19.17 8.24
N TRP A 862 -14.56 -18.78 8.08
CA TRP A 862 -15.61 -18.97 9.09
C TRP A 862 -15.86 -20.45 9.39
N ARG A 863 -15.98 -21.31 8.37
CA ARG A 863 -16.16 -22.76 8.56
C ARG A 863 -14.95 -23.40 9.24
N CYS A 864 -13.74 -23.04 8.83
CA CYS A 864 -12.53 -23.50 9.50
C CYS A 864 -12.49 -23.04 10.97
N GLY A 865 -12.86 -21.78 11.24
CA GLY A 865 -12.95 -21.26 12.60
C GLY A 865 -14.00 -21.98 13.45
N GLN A 866 -15.12 -22.39 12.85
CA GLN A 866 -16.12 -23.21 13.52
C GLN A 866 -15.58 -24.60 13.86
N ALA A 867 -14.96 -25.30 12.91
CA ALA A 867 -14.37 -26.62 13.16
C ALA A 867 -13.31 -26.57 14.27
N LEU A 868 -12.40 -25.59 14.23
CA LEU A 868 -11.40 -25.37 15.28
C LEU A 868 -12.02 -25.07 16.66
N ALA A 869 -13.19 -24.42 16.69
CA ALA A 869 -13.91 -24.14 17.94
C ALA A 869 -14.75 -25.33 18.44
N GLU A 870 -15.07 -26.30 17.58
CA GLU A 870 -15.71 -27.57 17.96
C GLU A 870 -14.68 -28.60 18.45
N GLU A 871 -13.44 -28.51 17.97
CA GLU A 871 -12.29 -29.34 18.41
C GLU A 871 -11.69 -28.90 19.77
N LEU A 872 -11.82 -27.62 20.14
CA LEU A 872 -11.26 -27.01 21.36
C LEU A 872 -12.27 -27.02 22.52
#